data_AF-A0A932GZH1-F1
#
_entry.id   AF-A0A932GZH1-F1
#
_cell.length_a   1.000
_cell.length_b   1.000
_cell.length_c   1.000
_cell.angle_alpha   90.00
_cell.angle_beta   90.00
_cell.angle_gamma   90.00
#
_symmetry.space_group_name_H-M   'P 1'
#
loop_
_entity.id
_entity.type
_entity.pdbx_description
1 polymer ?
#
loop_
_entity_poly.entity_id
_entity_poly.type
_entity_poly.pdbx_seq_one_letter_code
_entity_poly.pdbx_strand_id
1 'polypeptide(L)'
;MDRVLQQAQECFKAGDSARAEAFCRQVLARAPGSPDALRLLGLLRLEGGRAADAIPPLREALRASPADLGVLDALSAALMAAEDYPQAEEIVRRALALDASLTVAHMRLGMALGNQGRWSEAARAFEEALKHDPQIADAHHNLGDALTKLQRPHDAIDCFRRALAINPANPDTHNSLGLALQELRLWGAAIARYERALALDPGFADAHYNLALARLFRRDFEQGWPGYEQRLQCRPVRATLRKRLDTLDLYERLPRWRGPSTAGAGTVAVWAEQGIGDQILFSTLVPELIAAGVPFVYEADPRLLPAYERAFPGARFTSLDDPPREALQRADRVLLAGSLPRLFRRSLADFDRQPAKLLSALPERVAHYRKRRETSGTGLRVALSWRSTRQDWWVRKKNASLADFAPLLKLPGTRFVDVQYGDTAAERNAVETATGVRLLHFDELDYYNDLEEVLAILEASDLVITTSNATAHLAGALGKRTWLLYLADQAPFHYWVHGGDHRALWYPSVEIISAAAAADWRSLLQLAAARLAAEACPGDSGFAVAAGETGNAASCGWLERVRQMRQKGELAEAVEACRRELDRVPGNAQAWSELAHALRWQDRMDEARGAAVRAVELAPALASAWFNLGAVQIAQGETVHGIESYRKALRVKPDFAEAWSNLGDALGATGDKPGEIEAYRRAIGINPQLAPVWSNLGNALLEAGRIGEALLSCRRATELDPDFPAGWNNLGNALRECGEHEEAVKACESALKLEPRLAEAWGSLGAALHSLGRHEEAIRAHRNAIDIQPGEARHYFNLGVTLQHSGHGPEAIASLRRALALDPQYAQAHWDLSFALLGSGQLPEGWQEYEWRWRRRGADSRRYEFAAWDGDASKPRRLLLWAEQGVGDEILYAGMLPDLVSSPLSIALEVDPRLGPLFHRSFPGVSVIPRRDPAAASLADYDCQAPLGSLGRWLRRSFDDFPRHRGYLTPDPSRAQAYRKRLLGDQAVRLVGISWKSANREFGTLKSHSLHDWLGMLRVPRVRFVDLQYGETASEREEVERMAGTRIEHLPDVDLYHDLEGLAALCAACDLVITVSNVTAHVAGALGRPAWVLVPRINGRHWYWFSGRRDSPWYPSMRIFTQQTPGSWREVLDEVAHELAAFVS
;
A
#
# COMPACT_ATOMS: atom_id res chain seq x y z
N MET A 1 57.27 5.15 25.76
CA MET A 1 55.85 4.75 25.70
C MET A 1 55.42 4.76 24.24
N ASP A 2 55.64 5.88 23.55
CA ASP A 2 55.31 6.07 22.12
C ASP A 2 55.96 5.04 21.20
N ARG A 3 57.22 4.66 21.42
CA ARG A 3 57.86 3.56 20.65
C ARG A 3 57.15 2.21 20.80
N VAL A 4 56.60 1.89 21.97
CA VAL A 4 55.90 0.63 22.24
C VAL A 4 54.49 0.65 21.63
N LEU A 5 53.83 1.80 21.67
CA LEU A 5 52.55 2.01 20.99
C LEU A 5 52.69 1.95 19.46
N GLN A 6 53.78 2.51 18.92
CA GLN A 6 54.10 2.40 17.50
C GLN A 6 54.35 0.94 17.08
N GLN A 7 55.09 0.18 17.90
CA GLN A 7 55.25 -1.27 17.70
C GLN A 7 53.91 -2.02 17.74
N ALA A 8 53.00 -1.65 18.64
CA ALA A 8 51.65 -2.23 18.68
C ALA A 8 50.86 -1.98 17.38
N GLN A 9 50.92 -0.75 16.85
CA GLN A 9 50.26 -0.38 15.59
C GLN A 9 50.88 -1.08 14.37
N GLU A 10 52.20 -1.24 14.35
CA GLU A 10 52.91 -1.97 13.29
C GLU A 10 52.55 -3.46 13.32
N CYS A 11 52.49 -4.09 14.50
CA CYS A 11 52.03 -5.47 14.65
C CYS A 11 50.56 -5.64 14.22
N PHE A 12 49.68 -4.69 14.57
CA PHE A 12 48.29 -4.70 14.14
C PHE A 12 48.15 -4.64 12.62
N LYS A 13 48.86 -3.72 11.98
CA LYS A 13 48.89 -3.62 10.50
C LYS A 13 49.48 -4.86 9.82
N ALA A 14 50.40 -5.56 10.49
CA ALA A 14 50.99 -6.81 10.01
C ALA A 14 50.12 -8.06 10.29
N GLY A 15 48.97 -7.92 10.96
CA GLY A 15 48.07 -9.03 11.32
C GLY A 15 48.53 -9.87 12.52
N ASP A 16 49.55 -9.45 13.27
CA ASP A 16 50.03 -10.13 14.49
C ASP A 16 49.26 -9.61 15.71
N SER A 17 47.98 -9.96 15.80
CA SER A 17 47.05 -9.46 16.83
C SER A 17 47.49 -9.83 18.26
N ALA A 18 48.16 -10.96 18.43
CA ALA A 18 48.65 -11.42 19.74
C ALA A 18 49.79 -10.54 20.26
N ARG A 19 50.78 -10.21 19.41
CA ARG A 19 51.84 -9.27 19.80
C ARG A 19 51.34 -7.85 19.95
N ALA A 20 50.43 -7.41 19.07
CA ALA A 20 49.81 -6.09 19.19
C ALA A 20 49.07 -5.93 20.52
N GLU A 21 48.29 -6.94 20.95
CA GLU A 21 47.60 -6.94 22.24
C GLU A 21 48.59 -6.93 23.42
N ALA A 22 49.70 -7.68 23.32
CA ALA A 22 50.74 -7.69 24.36
C ALA A 22 51.40 -6.31 24.53
N PHE A 23 51.73 -5.63 23.43
CA PHE A 23 52.28 -4.27 23.47
C PHE A 23 51.26 -3.24 23.97
N CYS A 24 49.98 -3.35 23.60
CA CYS A 24 48.90 -2.54 24.17
C CYS A 24 48.82 -2.70 25.70
N ARG A 25 48.83 -3.93 26.21
CA ARG A 25 48.82 -4.19 27.67
C ARG A 25 50.06 -3.61 28.36
N GLN A 26 51.22 -3.65 27.72
CA GLN A 26 52.45 -3.06 28.26
C GLN A 26 52.36 -1.53 28.36
N VAL A 27 51.71 -0.88 27.39
CA VAL A 27 51.42 0.57 27.45
C VAL A 27 50.42 0.89 28.55
N LEU A 28 49.30 0.14 28.63
CA LEU A 28 48.25 0.35 29.62
C LEU A 28 48.68 0.06 31.06
N ALA A 29 49.63 -0.85 31.27
CA ALA A 29 50.23 -1.08 32.60
C ALA A 29 51.01 0.13 33.14
N ARG A 30 51.49 1.02 32.24
CA ARG A 30 52.24 2.24 32.59
C ARG A 30 51.39 3.51 32.49
N ALA A 31 50.41 3.52 31.58
CA ALA A 31 49.46 4.61 31.38
C ALA A 31 48.06 4.04 31.11
N PRO A 32 47.29 3.73 32.17
CA PRO A 32 45.98 3.08 32.05
C PRO A 32 44.97 3.82 31.18
N GLY A 33 45.02 5.16 31.16
CA GLY A 33 44.10 6.01 30.40
C GLY A 33 44.58 6.40 28.98
N SER A 34 45.54 5.69 28.39
CA SER A 34 46.04 6.01 27.04
C SER A 34 44.96 5.76 25.96
N PRO A 35 44.40 6.79 25.31
CA PRO A 35 43.27 6.64 24.37
C PRO A 35 43.63 5.78 23.16
N ASP A 36 44.82 5.96 22.60
CA ASP A 36 45.29 5.19 21.44
C ASP A 36 45.51 3.71 21.76
N ALA A 37 46.07 3.40 22.93
CA ALA A 37 46.27 2.02 23.35
C ALA A 37 44.94 1.31 23.66
N LEU A 38 43.99 2.03 24.27
CA LEU A 38 42.64 1.54 24.55
C LEU A 38 41.82 1.35 23.26
N ARG A 39 41.91 2.28 22.30
CA ARG A 39 41.28 2.17 20.98
C ARG A 39 41.81 0.97 20.21
N LEU A 40 43.14 0.83 20.14
CA LEU A 40 43.78 -0.29 19.45
C LEU A 40 43.43 -1.63 20.10
N LEU A 41 43.37 -1.69 21.44
CA LEU A 41 42.90 -2.88 22.17
C LEU A 41 41.44 -3.21 21.84
N GLY A 42 40.57 -2.22 21.72
CA GLY A 42 39.19 -2.38 21.29
C GLY A 42 39.06 -2.96 19.87
N LEU A 43 39.79 -2.40 18.91
CA LEU A 43 39.83 -2.87 17.53
C LEU A 43 40.35 -4.32 17.42
N LEU A 44 41.42 -4.65 18.15
CA LEU A 44 41.96 -6.03 18.22
C LEU A 44 40.94 -7.03 18.76
N ARG A 45 40.14 -6.63 19.76
CA ARG A 45 39.07 -7.47 20.31
C ARG A 45 37.91 -7.63 19.33
N LEU A 46 37.56 -6.57 18.61
CA LEU A 46 36.52 -6.59 17.58
C LEU A 46 36.92 -7.51 16.41
N GLU A 47 38.15 -7.40 15.90
CA GLU A 47 38.69 -8.32 14.87
C GLU A 47 38.75 -9.77 15.35
N GLY A 48 39.02 -9.98 16.65
CA GLY A 48 38.97 -11.29 17.28
C GLY A 48 37.56 -11.83 17.56
N GLY A 49 36.50 -11.16 17.09
CA GLY A 49 35.09 -11.56 17.30
C GLY A 49 34.56 -11.33 18.72
N ARG A 50 35.32 -10.65 19.58
CA ARG A 50 34.95 -10.36 20.98
C ARG A 50 34.34 -8.96 21.11
N ALA A 51 33.23 -8.73 20.41
CA ALA A 51 32.56 -7.42 20.34
C ALA A 51 32.19 -6.86 21.73
N ALA A 52 31.62 -7.70 22.61
CA ALA A 52 31.28 -7.30 23.98
C ALA A 52 32.52 -6.88 24.80
N ASP A 53 33.66 -7.58 24.64
CA ASP A 53 34.91 -7.26 25.33
C ASP A 53 35.61 -6.01 24.76
N ALA A 54 35.28 -5.62 23.53
CA ALA A 54 35.79 -4.41 22.89
C ALA A 54 35.13 -3.14 23.48
N ILE A 55 33.88 -3.22 23.94
CA ILE A 55 33.12 -2.05 24.40
C ILE A 55 33.75 -1.37 25.64
N PRO A 56 34.14 -2.08 26.73
CA PRO A 56 34.72 -1.43 27.91
C PRO A 56 35.98 -0.57 27.64
N PRO A 57 37.04 -1.08 26.96
CA PRO A 57 38.21 -0.25 26.66
C PRO A 57 37.88 0.88 25.68
N LEU A 58 36.95 0.70 24.74
CA LEU A 58 36.52 1.76 23.83
C LEU A 58 35.74 2.87 24.54
N ARG A 59 34.89 2.54 25.52
CA ARG A 59 34.24 3.53 26.38
C ARG A 59 35.26 4.28 27.25
N GLU A 60 36.29 3.61 27.73
CA GLU A 60 37.37 4.25 28.46
C GLU A 60 38.21 5.18 27.58
N ALA A 61 38.54 4.75 26.35
CA ALA A 61 39.16 5.59 25.34
C ALA A 61 38.30 6.83 25.03
N LEU A 62 36.98 6.65 24.92
CA LEU A 62 36.05 7.75 24.64
C LEU A 62 35.95 8.71 25.82
N ARG A 63 36.05 8.25 27.07
CA ARG A 63 36.12 9.13 28.25
C ARG A 63 37.41 9.97 28.24
N ALA A 64 38.52 9.38 27.82
CA ALA A 64 39.80 10.07 27.73
C ALA A 64 39.92 10.98 26.50
N SER A 65 39.17 10.70 25.42
CA SER A 65 39.13 11.51 24.19
C SER A 65 37.71 11.57 23.60
N PRO A 66 36.83 12.43 24.13
CA PRO A 66 35.39 12.43 23.82
C PRO A 66 34.99 12.82 22.39
N ALA A 67 35.91 13.41 21.63
CA ALA A 67 35.71 13.89 20.26
C ALA A 67 36.60 13.17 19.23
N ASP A 68 37.24 12.06 19.60
CA ASP A 68 38.03 11.28 18.64
C ASP A 68 37.10 10.45 17.74
N LEU A 69 37.02 10.84 16.46
CA LEU A 69 36.22 10.16 15.45
C LEU A 69 36.59 8.69 15.28
N GLY A 70 37.86 8.33 15.41
CA GLY A 70 38.29 6.94 15.31
C GLY A 70 37.89 6.10 16.52
N VAL A 71 37.76 6.70 17.72
CA VAL A 71 37.20 6.01 18.89
C VAL A 71 35.69 5.82 18.75
N LEU A 72 34.97 6.85 18.27
CA LEU A 72 33.52 6.77 18.02
C LEU A 72 33.19 5.76 16.91
N ASP A 73 34.00 5.72 15.85
CA ASP A 73 33.89 4.72 14.79
C ASP A 73 34.08 3.30 15.36
N ALA A 74 35.20 3.05 16.05
CA ALA A 74 35.48 1.74 16.64
C ALA A 74 34.40 1.31 17.66
N LEU A 75 33.90 2.23 18.49
CA LEU A 75 32.86 1.95 19.48
C LEU A 75 31.51 1.66 18.84
N SER A 76 31.10 2.45 17.84
CA SER A 76 29.85 2.17 17.11
C SER A 76 29.91 0.83 16.38
N ALA A 77 31.04 0.47 15.77
CA ALA A 77 31.25 -0.84 15.17
C ALA A 77 31.13 -1.97 16.20
N ALA A 78 31.73 -1.81 17.39
CA ALA A 78 31.63 -2.78 18.47
C ALA A 78 30.20 -2.94 19.02
N LEU A 79 29.45 -1.84 19.14
CA LEU A 79 28.05 -1.86 19.58
C LEU A 79 27.13 -2.51 18.54
N MET A 80 27.33 -2.22 17.25
CA MET A 80 26.61 -2.88 16.16
C MET A 80 26.86 -4.40 16.16
N ALA A 81 28.11 -4.83 16.33
CA ALA A 81 28.48 -6.24 16.40
C ALA A 81 27.99 -6.93 17.68
N ALA A 82 27.75 -6.19 18.75
CA ALA A 82 27.15 -6.68 19.99
C ALA A 82 25.60 -6.61 19.99
N GLU A 83 24.98 -6.22 18.86
CA GLU A 83 23.54 -6.04 18.69
C GLU A 83 22.91 -4.99 19.64
N ASP A 84 23.72 -4.07 20.20
CA ASP A 84 23.26 -2.96 21.03
C ASP A 84 22.94 -1.74 20.14
N TYR A 85 21.92 -1.90 19.29
CA TYR A 85 21.56 -0.92 18.27
C TYR A 85 21.18 0.47 18.80
N PRO A 86 20.46 0.63 19.93
CA PRO A 86 20.16 1.94 20.49
C PRO A 86 21.42 2.72 20.89
N GLN A 87 22.39 2.07 21.52
CA GLN A 87 23.65 2.73 21.86
C GLN A 87 24.54 2.94 20.64
N ALA A 88 24.54 2.02 19.69
CA ALA A 88 25.24 2.23 18.42
C ALA A 88 24.71 3.49 17.71
N GLU A 89 23.39 3.68 17.66
CA GLU A 89 22.76 4.89 17.12
C GLU A 89 23.27 6.16 17.84
N GLU A 90 23.30 6.16 19.17
CA GLU A 90 23.81 7.30 19.95
C GLU A 90 25.25 7.65 19.59
N ILE A 91 26.14 6.65 19.55
CA ILE A 91 27.56 6.84 19.23
C ILE A 91 27.76 7.29 17.78
N VAL A 92 26.97 6.75 16.84
CA VAL A 92 27.01 7.16 15.43
C VAL A 92 26.53 8.60 15.25
N ARG A 93 25.43 9.00 15.89
CA ARG A 93 24.97 10.41 15.87
C ARG A 93 26.01 11.35 16.48
N ARG A 94 26.74 10.91 17.51
CA ARG A 94 27.88 11.67 18.04
C ARG A 94 29.00 11.86 17.02
N ALA A 95 29.32 10.83 16.21
CA ALA A 95 30.30 10.96 15.14
C ALA A 95 29.81 11.92 14.03
N LEU A 96 28.55 11.80 13.60
CA LEU A 96 27.94 12.68 12.60
C LEU A 96 27.83 14.14 13.04
N ALA A 97 27.65 14.39 14.34
CA ALA A 97 27.67 15.73 14.91
C ALA A 97 29.07 16.39 14.86
N LEU A 98 30.15 15.59 14.83
CA LEU A 98 31.52 16.07 14.67
C LEU A 98 31.90 16.23 13.19
N ASP A 99 31.43 15.32 12.34
CA ASP A 99 31.59 15.40 10.89
C ASP A 99 30.39 14.74 10.18
N ALA A 100 29.50 15.58 9.64
CA ALA A 100 28.27 15.16 8.99
C ALA A 100 28.50 14.50 7.61
N SER A 101 29.70 14.64 7.05
CA SER A 101 30.06 14.07 5.74
C SER A 101 30.51 12.61 5.81
N LEU A 102 30.61 12.04 7.02
CA LEU A 102 31.06 10.68 7.24
C LEU A 102 30.07 9.66 6.69
N THR A 103 30.32 9.20 5.47
CA THR A 103 29.46 8.22 4.80
C THR A 103 29.32 6.92 5.58
N VAL A 104 30.41 6.42 6.18
CA VAL A 104 30.40 5.22 7.03
C VAL A 104 29.49 5.39 8.25
N ALA A 105 29.40 6.60 8.81
CA ALA A 105 28.54 6.86 9.96
C ALA A 105 27.06 6.90 9.54
N HIS A 106 26.69 7.53 8.42
CA HIS A 106 25.32 7.45 7.87
C HIS A 106 24.90 6.02 7.54
N MET A 107 25.83 5.21 7.00
CA MET A 107 25.61 3.79 6.77
C MET A 107 25.29 3.03 8.06
N ARG A 108 26.08 3.21 9.12
CA ARG A 108 25.83 2.58 10.43
C ARG A 108 24.56 3.08 11.09
N LEU A 109 24.21 4.36 10.91
CA LEU A 109 22.96 4.93 11.39
C LEU A 109 21.76 4.23 10.74
N GLY A 110 21.77 4.09 9.41
CA GLY A 110 20.72 3.39 8.69
C GLY A 110 20.56 1.94 9.14
N MET A 111 21.68 1.22 9.34
CA MET A 111 21.66 -0.15 9.84
C MET A 111 21.12 -0.24 11.27
N ALA A 112 21.54 0.65 12.18
CA ALA A 112 21.06 0.68 13.57
C ALA A 112 19.55 0.95 13.64
N LEU A 113 19.05 1.89 12.84
CA LEU A 113 17.63 2.24 12.76
C LEU A 113 16.79 1.10 12.15
N GLY A 114 17.29 0.45 11.10
CA GLY A 114 16.62 -0.67 10.45
C GLY A 114 16.44 -1.85 11.39
N ASN A 115 17.47 -2.20 12.17
CA ASN A 115 17.39 -3.28 13.17
C ASN A 115 16.41 -2.96 14.33
N GLN A 116 16.10 -1.69 14.56
CA GLN A 116 15.05 -1.26 15.49
C GLN A 116 13.65 -1.19 14.85
N GLY A 117 13.50 -1.55 13.57
CA GLY A 117 12.23 -1.49 12.83
C GLY A 117 11.85 -0.09 12.32
N ARG A 118 12.74 0.90 12.46
CA ARG A 118 12.52 2.30 12.03
C ARG A 118 12.88 2.49 10.55
N TRP A 119 12.23 1.71 9.68
CA TRP A 119 12.59 1.57 8.26
C TRP A 119 12.54 2.86 7.44
N SER A 120 11.64 3.80 7.77
CA SER A 120 11.57 5.11 7.10
C SER A 120 12.79 5.98 7.40
N GLU A 121 13.29 5.95 8.63
CA GLU A 121 14.47 6.71 9.02
C GLU A 121 15.76 6.03 8.54
N ALA A 122 15.78 4.70 8.55
CA ALA A 122 16.85 3.93 7.95
C ALA A 122 17.06 4.27 6.47
N ALA A 123 15.96 4.31 5.68
CA ALA A 123 16.01 4.71 4.28
C ALA A 123 16.64 6.11 4.10
N ARG A 124 16.23 7.09 4.92
CA ARG A 124 16.78 8.45 4.85
C ARG A 124 18.28 8.50 5.19
N ALA A 125 18.72 7.72 6.17
CA ALA A 125 20.15 7.64 6.50
C ALA A 125 20.98 7.04 5.35
N PHE A 126 20.47 6.03 4.65
CA PHE A 126 21.12 5.49 3.45
C PHE A 126 21.08 6.47 2.28
N GLU A 127 19.98 7.20 2.07
CA GLU A 127 19.91 8.28 1.08
C GLU A 127 20.95 9.37 1.37
N GLU A 128 21.15 9.73 2.64
CA GLU A 128 22.18 10.72 3.03
C GLU A 128 23.60 10.20 2.78
N ALA A 129 23.86 8.93 3.09
CA ALA A 129 25.13 8.30 2.73
C ALA A 129 25.39 8.40 1.20
N LEU A 130 24.37 8.16 0.39
CA LEU A 130 24.44 8.22 -1.07
C LEU A 130 24.58 9.63 -1.65
N LYS A 131 24.19 10.69 -0.91
CA LYS A 131 24.48 12.07 -1.31
C LYS A 131 25.96 12.38 -1.23
N HIS A 132 26.64 11.86 -0.20
CA HIS A 132 28.07 12.08 0.01
C HIS A 132 28.92 11.18 -0.90
N ASP A 133 28.50 9.93 -1.09
CA ASP A 133 29.14 9.02 -2.04
C ASP A 133 28.09 8.16 -2.76
N PRO A 134 27.72 8.51 -4.00
CA PRO A 134 26.75 7.75 -4.80
C PRO A 134 27.27 6.38 -5.25
N GLN A 135 28.57 6.10 -5.13
CA GLN A 135 29.24 4.88 -5.61
C GLN A 135 29.37 3.80 -4.53
N ILE A 136 28.65 3.92 -3.41
CA ILE A 136 28.63 2.88 -2.38
C ILE A 136 27.54 1.86 -2.68
N ALA A 137 27.94 0.69 -3.17
CA ALA A 137 27.02 -0.42 -3.47
C ALA A 137 26.16 -0.82 -2.26
N ASP A 138 26.77 -0.94 -1.08
CA ASP A 138 26.09 -1.37 0.15
C ASP A 138 25.00 -0.37 0.59
N ALA A 139 25.17 0.92 0.32
CA ALA A 139 24.19 1.95 0.65
C ALA A 139 22.92 1.81 -0.22
N HIS A 140 23.11 1.58 -1.53
CA HIS A 140 22.01 1.27 -2.44
C HIS A 140 21.33 -0.05 -2.07
N HIS A 141 22.10 -1.09 -1.71
CA HIS A 141 21.55 -2.37 -1.24
C HIS A 141 20.67 -2.19 -0.01
N ASN A 142 21.21 -1.56 1.04
CA ASN A 142 20.51 -1.38 2.30
C ASN A 142 19.28 -0.45 2.17
N LEU A 143 19.33 0.53 1.28
CA LEU A 143 18.17 1.35 0.92
C LEU A 143 17.08 0.49 0.24
N GLY A 144 17.46 -0.38 -0.69
CA GLY A 144 16.53 -1.32 -1.33
C GLY A 144 15.85 -2.26 -0.32
N ASP A 145 16.61 -2.77 0.65
CA ASP A 145 16.06 -3.57 1.74
C ASP A 145 15.05 -2.78 2.59
N ALA A 146 15.40 -1.54 2.98
CA ALA A 146 14.50 -0.66 3.73
C ALA A 146 13.20 -0.36 2.94
N LEU A 147 13.31 -0.08 1.64
CA LEU A 147 12.17 0.18 0.76
C LEU A 147 11.25 -1.05 0.59
N THR A 148 11.84 -2.25 0.52
CA THR A 148 11.07 -3.51 0.51
C THR A 148 10.25 -3.64 1.80
N LYS A 149 10.83 -3.33 2.97
CA LYS A 149 10.10 -3.32 4.25
C LYS A 149 8.98 -2.28 4.29
N LEU A 150 9.14 -1.17 3.58
CA LEU A 150 8.13 -0.12 3.41
C LEU A 150 7.06 -0.45 2.34
N GLN A 151 7.06 -1.66 1.77
CA GLN A 151 6.15 -2.09 0.71
C GLN A 151 6.26 -1.24 -0.57
N ARG A 152 7.50 -0.84 -0.91
CA ARG A 152 7.84 -0.10 -2.14
C ARG A 152 8.76 -0.95 -3.04
N PRO A 153 8.28 -2.09 -3.58
CA PRO A 153 9.13 -3.05 -4.29
C PRO A 153 9.71 -2.52 -5.61
N HIS A 154 9.05 -1.57 -6.27
CA HIS A 154 9.57 -0.92 -7.48
C HIS A 154 10.82 -0.09 -7.19
N ASP A 155 10.74 0.83 -6.22
CA ASP A 155 11.88 1.64 -5.79
C ASP A 155 13.04 0.78 -5.26
N ALA A 156 12.72 -0.31 -4.57
CA ALA A 156 13.70 -1.27 -4.09
C ALA A 156 14.48 -1.94 -5.23
N ILE A 157 13.80 -2.35 -6.31
CA ILE A 157 14.42 -2.97 -7.48
C ILE A 157 15.47 -2.04 -8.10
N ASP A 158 15.18 -0.75 -8.20
CA ASP A 158 16.12 0.21 -8.79
C ASP A 158 17.33 0.45 -7.91
N CYS A 159 17.13 0.52 -6.59
CA CYS A 159 18.24 0.57 -5.64
C CYS A 159 19.13 -0.67 -5.77
N PHE A 160 18.58 -1.88 -5.82
CA PHE A 160 19.37 -3.09 -6.01
C PHE A 160 20.08 -3.14 -7.37
N ARG A 161 19.46 -2.64 -8.45
CA ARG A 161 20.10 -2.53 -9.77
C ARG A 161 21.28 -1.57 -9.74
N ARG A 162 21.16 -0.43 -9.05
CA ARG A 162 22.26 0.53 -8.86
C ARG A 162 23.39 -0.08 -8.03
N ALA A 163 23.06 -0.79 -6.95
CA ALA A 163 24.03 -1.54 -6.15
C ALA A 163 24.81 -2.56 -7.01
N LEU A 164 24.12 -3.31 -7.87
CA LEU A 164 24.74 -4.30 -8.78
C LEU A 164 25.49 -3.67 -9.96
N ALA A 165 25.15 -2.44 -10.37
CA ALA A 165 25.92 -1.72 -11.37
C ALA A 165 27.32 -1.35 -10.83
N ILE A 166 27.41 -1.07 -9.53
CA ILE A 166 28.66 -0.74 -8.83
C ILE A 166 29.42 -2.00 -8.44
N ASN A 167 28.75 -2.98 -7.82
CA ASN A 167 29.33 -4.27 -7.42
C ASN A 167 28.53 -5.44 -8.00
N PRO A 168 28.82 -5.86 -9.25
CA PRO A 168 28.09 -6.95 -9.91
C PRO A 168 28.29 -8.33 -9.26
N ALA A 169 29.31 -8.48 -8.41
CA ALA A 169 29.72 -9.73 -7.78
C ALA A 169 29.21 -9.88 -6.33
N ASN A 170 28.18 -9.14 -5.94
CA ASN A 170 27.55 -9.23 -4.63
C ASN A 170 26.37 -10.24 -4.63
N PRO A 171 26.51 -11.44 -4.02
CA PRO A 171 25.45 -12.45 -4.00
C PRO A 171 24.20 -12.02 -3.24
N ASP A 172 24.34 -11.33 -2.10
CA ASP A 172 23.23 -10.84 -1.28
C ASP A 172 22.32 -9.90 -2.06
N THR A 173 22.89 -9.00 -2.86
CA THR A 173 22.13 -8.04 -3.67
C THR A 173 21.36 -8.72 -4.79
N HIS A 174 21.92 -9.75 -5.43
CA HIS A 174 21.16 -10.55 -6.39
C HIS A 174 20.01 -11.29 -5.69
N ASN A 175 20.23 -11.82 -4.49
CA ASN A 175 19.16 -12.46 -3.71
C ASN A 175 18.05 -11.48 -3.30
N SER A 176 18.39 -10.30 -2.76
CA SER A 176 17.41 -9.27 -2.38
C SER A 176 16.64 -8.73 -3.59
N LEU A 177 17.31 -8.53 -4.74
CA LEU A 177 16.62 -8.19 -5.99
C LEU A 177 15.68 -9.31 -6.45
N GLY A 178 16.09 -10.57 -6.34
CA GLY A 178 15.24 -11.72 -6.62
C GLY A 178 13.98 -11.73 -5.75
N LEU A 179 14.10 -11.41 -4.46
CA LEU A 179 12.98 -11.28 -3.53
C LEU A 179 12.01 -10.16 -3.93
N ALA A 180 12.52 -8.97 -4.24
CA ALA A 180 11.69 -7.85 -4.67
C ALA A 180 10.95 -8.15 -6.00
N LEU A 181 11.63 -8.79 -6.96
CA LEU A 181 11.02 -9.26 -8.21
C LEU A 181 9.95 -10.35 -7.99
N GLN A 182 10.18 -11.22 -7.00
CA GLN A 182 9.22 -12.24 -6.59
C GLN A 182 7.97 -11.63 -5.95
N GLU A 183 8.08 -10.53 -5.20
CA GLU A 183 6.91 -9.79 -4.70
C GLU A 183 6.02 -9.30 -5.84
N LEU A 184 6.63 -8.92 -6.96
CA LEU A 184 5.95 -8.54 -8.20
C LEU A 184 5.61 -9.72 -9.12
N ARG A 185 5.83 -10.96 -8.67
CA ARG A 185 5.55 -12.22 -9.42
C ARG A 185 6.30 -12.34 -10.75
N LEU A 186 7.41 -11.62 -10.90
CA LEU A 186 8.31 -11.72 -12.05
C LEU A 186 9.23 -12.94 -11.92
N TRP A 187 8.62 -14.13 -11.87
CA TRP A 187 9.29 -15.38 -11.49
C TRP A 187 10.53 -15.71 -12.33
N GLY A 188 10.48 -15.49 -13.64
CA GLY A 188 11.63 -15.74 -14.52
C GLY A 188 12.82 -14.84 -14.18
N ALA A 189 12.55 -13.55 -13.94
CA ALA A 189 13.59 -12.60 -13.54
C ALA A 189 14.13 -12.91 -12.13
N ALA A 190 13.26 -13.23 -11.18
CA ALA A 190 13.64 -13.63 -9.83
C ALA A 190 14.54 -14.87 -9.82
N ILE A 191 14.15 -15.94 -10.54
CA ILE A 191 14.95 -17.17 -10.70
C ILE A 191 16.34 -16.85 -11.24
N ALA A 192 16.43 -16.06 -12.32
CA ALA A 192 17.72 -15.69 -12.89
C ALA A 192 18.63 -14.93 -11.91
N ARG A 193 18.05 -14.11 -11.03
CA ARG A 193 18.81 -13.42 -9.97
C ARG A 193 19.28 -14.38 -8.89
N TYR A 194 18.44 -15.29 -8.40
CA TYR A 194 18.87 -16.29 -7.43
C TYR A 194 19.95 -17.23 -7.99
N GLU A 195 19.82 -17.67 -9.23
CA GLU A 195 20.85 -18.47 -9.91
C GLU A 195 22.17 -17.70 -10.02
N ARG A 196 22.11 -16.38 -10.26
CA ARG A 196 23.30 -15.54 -10.26
C ARG A 196 23.93 -15.41 -8.87
N ALA A 197 23.13 -15.26 -7.82
CA ALA A 197 23.61 -15.28 -6.44
C ALA A 197 24.34 -16.58 -6.11
N LEU A 198 23.78 -17.73 -6.52
CA LEU A 198 24.37 -19.05 -6.31
C LEU A 198 25.60 -19.34 -7.17
N ALA A 199 25.70 -18.72 -8.35
CA ALA A 199 26.92 -18.78 -9.16
C ALA A 199 28.09 -18.02 -8.50
N LEU A 200 27.80 -17.00 -7.69
CA LEU A 200 28.79 -16.22 -6.95
C LEU A 200 29.13 -16.88 -5.60
N ASP A 201 28.11 -17.36 -4.88
CA ASP A 201 28.26 -18.13 -3.65
C ASP A 201 27.40 -19.41 -3.70
N PRO A 202 28.00 -20.56 -4.08
CA PRO A 202 27.29 -21.84 -4.11
C PRO A 202 26.76 -22.31 -2.74
N GLY A 203 27.29 -21.78 -1.64
CA GLY A 203 26.88 -22.08 -0.27
C GLY A 203 25.73 -21.23 0.25
N PHE A 204 25.23 -20.27 -0.53
CA PHE A 204 24.26 -19.28 -0.05
C PHE A 204 22.86 -19.88 0.20
N ALA A 205 22.62 -20.30 1.44
CA ALA A 205 21.41 -21.03 1.84
C ALA A 205 20.11 -20.27 1.55
N ASP A 206 20.06 -18.95 1.79
CA ASP A 206 18.88 -18.13 1.54
C ASP A 206 18.54 -18.07 0.04
N ALA A 207 19.54 -17.94 -0.83
CA ALA A 207 19.33 -17.93 -2.28
C ALA A 207 18.86 -19.29 -2.80
N HIS A 208 19.40 -20.41 -2.29
CA HIS A 208 18.89 -21.75 -2.63
C HIS A 208 17.45 -21.94 -2.22
N TYR A 209 17.10 -21.52 -1.00
CA TYR A 209 15.73 -21.64 -0.49
C TYR A 209 14.75 -20.77 -1.28
N ASN A 210 15.12 -19.53 -1.57
CA ASN A 210 14.29 -18.62 -2.36
C ASN A 210 14.10 -19.11 -3.81
N LEU A 211 15.17 -19.60 -4.44
CA LEU A 211 15.11 -20.24 -5.76
C LEU A 211 14.18 -21.46 -5.75
N ALA A 212 14.30 -22.31 -4.74
CA ALA A 212 13.43 -23.45 -4.56
C ALA A 212 11.96 -23.06 -4.48
N LEU A 213 11.61 -22.04 -3.66
CA LEU A 213 10.24 -21.55 -3.58
C LEU A 213 9.74 -21.06 -4.95
N ALA A 214 10.54 -20.26 -5.67
CA ALA A 214 10.17 -19.77 -6.99
C ALA A 214 9.93 -20.92 -7.99
N ARG A 215 10.75 -21.97 -7.95
CA ARG A 215 10.58 -23.19 -8.77
C ARG A 215 9.32 -23.97 -8.38
N LEU A 216 9.06 -24.15 -7.09
CA LEU A 216 7.84 -24.80 -6.59
C LEU A 216 6.57 -24.05 -7.01
N PHE A 217 6.56 -22.71 -6.94
CA PHE A 217 5.46 -21.88 -7.46
C PHE A 217 5.25 -22.06 -8.98
N ARG A 218 6.32 -22.33 -9.73
CA ARG A 218 6.27 -22.64 -11.16
C ARG A 218 6.02 -24.13 -11.48
N ARG A 219 5.80 -24.97 -10.46
CA ARG A 219 5.55 -26.42 -10.57
C ARG A 219 6.78 -27.22 -11.05
N ASP A 220 7.98 -26.66 -10.88
CA ASP A 220 9.24 -27.36 -11.06
C ASP A 220 9.66 -28.03 -9.73
N PHE A 221 8.98 -29.14 -9.43
CA PHE A 221 9.12 -29.84 -8.15
C PHE A 221 10.45 -30.56 -8.00
N GLU A 222 10.93 -31.17 -9.08
CA GLU A 222 12.18 -31.94 -9.11
C GLU A 222 13.37 -31.07 -8.70
N GLN A 223 13.44 -29.86 -9.24
CA GLN A 223 14.50 -28.91 -8.90
C GLN A 223 14.18 -28.04 -7.68
N GLY A 224 12.91 -27.90 -7.31
CA GLY A 224 12.46 -27.10 -6.18
C GLY A 224 12.78 -27.76 -4.83
N TRP A 225 12.41 -29.03 -4.62
CA TRP A 225 12.53 -29.67 -3.31
C TRP A 225 13.96 -29.79 -2.76
N PRO A 226 15.01 -30.06 -3.56
CA PRO A 226 16.38 -30.08 -3.05
C PRO A 226 16.80 -28.76 -2.38
N GLY A 227 16.46 -27.62 -2.99
CA GLY A 227 16.76 -26.30 -2.42
C GLY A 227 15.84 -25.92 -1.25
N TYR A 228 14.62 -26.48 -1.17
CA TYR A 228 13.71 -26.25 -0.03
C TYR A 228 14.28 -26.77 1.30
N GLU A 229 15.15 -27.78 1.27
CA GLU A 229 15.87 -28.29 2.45
C GLU A 229 16.85 -27.25 3.04
N GLN A 230 17.24 -26.23 2.27
CA GLN A 230 18.12 -25.15 2.74
C GLN A 230 17.46 -24.23 3.76
N ARG A 231 16.14 -24.37 3.99
CA ARG A 231 15.43 -23.70 5.10
C ARG A 231 16.07 -23.96 6.47
N LEU A 232 16.77 -25.10 6.61
CA LEU A 232 17.47 -25.51 7.83
C LEU A 232 18.83 -24.82 8.00
N GLN A 233 19.40 -24.30 6.91
CA GLN A 233 20.71 -23.64 6.89
C GLN A 233 20.60 -22.10 6.80
N CYS A 234 19.42 -21.57 6.41
CA CYS A 234 19.15 -20.13 6.41
C CYS A 234 19.41 -19.50 7.79
N ARG A 235 19.73 -18.20 7.82
CA ARG A 235 19.93 -17.42 9.05
C ARG A 235 19.01 -16.18 9.03
N PRO A 236 18.03 -16.07 9.96
CA PRO A 236 17.64 -17.10 10.93
C PRO A 236 17.08 -18.35 10.24
N VAL A 237 17.16 -19.49 10.94
CA VAL A 237 16.60 -20.77 10.43
C VAL A 237 15.12 -20.56 10.11
N ARG A 238 14.75 -20.84 8.85
CA ARG A 238 13.40 -20.60 8.32
C ARG A 238 12.43 -21.74 8.65
N ALA A 239 12.94 -22.87 9.14
CA ALA A 239 12.11 -23.84 9.83
C ALA A 239 11.68 -23.28 11.19
N THR A 240 10.39 -23.37 11.53
CA THR A 240 9.80 -22.94 12.82
C THR A 240 10.24 -23.77 14.03
N LEU A 241 11.46 -24.32 14.02
CA LEU A 241 12.11 -24.98 15.14
C LEU A 241 12.29 -24.02 16.35
N ARG A 242 12.22 -22.71 16.10
CA ARG A 242 12.58 -21.61 17.00
C ARG A 242 11.73 -21.46 18.26
N LYS A 243 10.59 -22.16 18.41
CA LYS A 243 9.75 -22.05 19.61
C LYS A 243 9.99 -23.12 20.68
N ARG A 244 10.84 -24.12 20.44
CA ARG A 244 11.15 -25.16 21.46
C ARG A 244 12.65 -25.52 21.41
N LEU A 245 13.48 -24.78 22.15
CA LEU A 245 14.95 -24.94 22.21
C LEU A 245 15.41 -26.38 22.55
N ASP A 246 14.57 -27.15 23.22
CA ASP A 246 14.79 -28.54 23.64
C ASP A 246 14.55 -29.58 22.52
N THR A 247 14.12 -29.15 21.34
CA THR A 247 13.86 -30.03 20.17
C THR A 247 15.03 -30.09 19.19
N LEU A 248 15.85 -29.03 19.11
CA LEU A 248 17.04 -29.00 18.24
C LEU A 248 18.09 -30.04 18.65
N ASP A 249 18.37 -30.18 19.95
CA ASP A 249 19.33 -31.17 20.48
C ASP A 249 19.01 -32.61 20.05
N LEU A 250 17.72 -32.94 19.90
CA LEU A 250 17.25 -34.26 19.49
C LEU A 250 17.31 -34.47 17.97
N TYR A 251 16.95 -33.45 17.19
CA TYR A 251 17.04 -33.50 15.73
C TYR A 251 18.50 -33.59 15.25
N GLU A 252 19.41 -32.91 15.93
CA GLU A 252 20.85 -32.94 15.62
C GLU A 252 21.52 -34.26 16.04
N ARG A 253 20.96 -34.96 17.04
CA ARG A 253 21.48 -36.24 17.54
C ARG A 253 21.21 -37.43 16.61
N LEU A 254 20.05 -37.47 15.95
CA LEU A 254 19.64 -38.62 15.15
C LEU A 254 20.12 -38.51 13.68
N PRO A 255 20.58 -39.62 13.06
CA PRO A 255 20.87 -39.64 11.63
C PRO A 255 19.65 -39.26 10.78
N ARG A 256 19.83 -38.39 9.79
CA ARG A 256 18.74 -38.01 8.87
C ARG A 256 18.35 -39.17 7.97
N TRP A 257 17.07 -39.46 7.88
CA TRP A 257 16.53 -40.40 6.91
C TRP A 257 16.37 -39.71 5.54
N ARG A 258 16.89 -40.33 4.48
CA ARG A 258 17.00 -39.68 3.15
C ARG A 258 16.04 -40.25 2.10
N GLY A 259 15.32 -41.33 2.38
CA GLY A 259 14.36 -41.88 1.45
C GLY A 259 13.98 -43.35 1.68
N PRO A 260 13.04 -43.88 0.87
CA PRO A 260 12.21 -45.06 1.14
C PRO A 260 12.91 -46.42 1.16
N SER A 261 14.24 -46.50 1.27
CA SER A 261 14.94 -47.78 1.44
C SER A 261 14.60 -48.37 2.81
N THR A 262 14.11 -49.61 2.83
CA THR A 262 13.79 -50.37 4.06
C THR A 262 15.03 -51.01 4.68
N ALA A 263 16.09 -51.25 3.91
CA ALA A 263 17.33 -51.84 4.39
C ALA A 263 18.05 -50.89 5.38
N GLY A 264 18.11 -51.29 6.65
CA GLY A 264 18.80 -50.53 7.71
C GLY A 264 18.15 -49.19 8.07
N ALA A 265 16.87 -49.00 7.75
CA ALA A 265 16.14 -47.76 8.04
C ALA A 265 15.95 -47.53 9.55
N GLY A 266 15.72 -48.60 10.32
CA GLY A 266 15.26 -48.50 11.70
C GLY A 266 13.89 -47.82 11.79
N THR A 267 13.49 -47.41 12.99
CA THR A 267 12.29 -46.59 13.20
C THR A 267 12.61 -45.12 12.89
N VAL A 268 11.80 -44.49 12.03
CA VAL A 268 11.95 -43.07 11.65
C VAL A 268 11.02 -42.19 12.48
N ALA A 269 11.57 -41.20 13.17
CA ALA A 269 10.79 -40.12 13.76
C ALA A 269 10.46 -39.08 12.68
N VAL A 270 9.17 -38.90 12.38
CA VAL A 270 8.68 -37.82 11.51
C VAL A 270 8.24 -36.66 12.38
N TRP A 271 8.99 -35.55 12.31
CA TRP A 271 8.82 -34.39 13.17
C TRP A 271 7.99 -33.30 12.48
N ALA A 272 6.87 -32.90 13.08
CA ALA A 272 6.13 -31.72 12.67
C ALA A 272 6.82 -30.40 13.08
N GLU A 273 7.57 -29.77 12.16
CA GLU A 273 8.32 -28.53 12.44
C GLU A 273 7.53 -27.23 12.14
N GLN A 274 6.31 -27.37 11.64
CA GLN A 274 5.48 -26.25 11.16
C GLN A 274 4.08 -26.25 11.82
N GLY A 275 3.24 -25.29 11.42
CA GLY A 275 1.92 -25.10 12.02
C GLY A 275 0.95 -26.24 11.68
N ILE A 276 -0.20 -26.27 12.38
CA ILE A 276 -1.21 -27.32 12.20
C ILE A 276 -1.69 -27.50 10.75
N GLY A 277 -1.79 -26.42 9.97
CA GLY A 277 -2.14 -26.49 8.55
C GLY A 277 -1.11 -27.27 7.71
N ASP A 278 0.17 -27.03 7.96
CA ASP A 278 1.26 -27.75 7.29
C ASP A 278 1.31 -29.23 7.75
N GLN A 279 0.97 -29.52 9.02
CA GLN A 279 0.84 -30.89 9.49
C GLN A 279 -0.28 -31.65 8.78
N ILE A 280 -1.43 -31.01 8.51
CA ILE A 280 -2.54 -31.58 7.73
C ILE A 280 -2.14 -31.73 6.25
N LEU A 281 -1.38 -30.78 5.71
CA LEU A 281 -0.86 -30.86 4.36
C LEU A 281 0.08 -32.04 4.17
N PHE A 282 1.10 -32.18 5.01
CA PHE A 282 2.11 -33.22 4.85
C PHE A 282 1.62 -34.60 5.30
N SER A 283 0.56 -34.69 6.12
CA SER A 283 -0.07 -35.98 6.44
C SER A 283 -0.74 -36.64 5.23
N THR A 284 -1.02 -35.90 4.15
CA THR A 284 -1.47 -36.47 2.86
C THR A 284 -0.47 -37.49 2.28
N LEU A 285 0.79 -37.46 2.72
CA LEU A 285 1.87 -38.35 2.29
C LEU A 285 2.04 -39.58 3.19
N VAL A 286 1.32 -39.66 4.32
CA VAL A 286 1.38 -40.79 5.26
C VAL A 286 0.97 -42.11 4.60
N PRO A 287 -0.07 -42.19 3.74
CA PRO A 287 -0.40 -43.44 3.05
C PRO A 287 0.76 -44.00 2.21
N GLU A 288 1.51 -43.13 1.52
CA GLU A 288 2.69 -43.53 0.74
C GLU A 288 3.86 -43.91 1.65
N LEU A 289 4.00 -43.28 2.82
CA LEU A 289 4.99 -43.66 3.83
C LEU A 289 4.70 -45.05 4.44
N ILE A 290 3.43 -45.36 4.72
CA ILE A 290 2.99 -46.70 5.15
C ILE A 290 3.28 -47.71 4.03
N ALA A 291 2.93 -47.38 2.78
CA ALA A 291 3.15 -48.25 1.62
C ALA A 291 4.64 -48.51 1.36
N ALA A 292 5.53 -47.59 1.74
CA ALA A 292 6.98 -47.78 1.66
C ALA A 292 7.51 -48.82 2.67
N GLY A 293 6.70 -49.27 3.63
CA GLY A 293 7.06 -50.34 4.58
C GLY A 293 8.12 -49.93 5.61
N VAL A 294 8.28 -48.62 5.85
CA VAL A 294 9.26 -48.07 6.80
C VAL A 294 8.56 -47.90 8.15
N PRO A 295 9.06 -48.49 9.26
CA PRO A 295 8.51 -48.21 10.58
C PRO A 295 8.73 -46.74 10.96
N PHE A 296 7.68 -46.03 11.38
CA PHE A 296 7.81 -44.63 11.79
C PHE A 296 6.91 -44.27 12.98
N VAL A 297 7.30 -43.20 13.68
CA VAL A 297 6.50 -42.50 14.67
C VAL A 297 6.36 -41.05 14.21
N TYR A 298 5.12 -40.58 14.07
CA TYR A 298 4.82 -39.25 13.53
C TYR A 298 4.36 -38.32 14.64
N GLU A 299 5.04 -37.19 14.84
CA GLU A 299 4.60 -36.15 15.75
C GLU A 299 3.45 -35.34 15.14
N ALA A 300 2.34 -35.22 15.87
CA ALA A 300 1.21 -34.38 15.49
C ALA A 300 0.73 -33.53 16.66
N ASP A 301 0.12 -32.39 16.35
CA ASP A 301 -0.62 -31.57 17.29
C ASP A 301 -1.67 -32.44 18.01
N PRO A 302 -1.77 -32.38 19.35
CA PRO A 302 -2.67 -33.25 20.10
C PRO A 302 -4.14 -33.16 19.64
N ARG A 303 -4.56 -32.01 19.08
CA ARG A 303 -5.91 -31.82 18.53
C ARG A 303 -6.19 -32.66 17.27
N LEU A 304 -5.15 -33.13 16.56
CA LEU A 304 -5.26 -33.95 15.35
C LEU A 304 -5.19 -35.45 15.63
N LEU A 305 -4.65 -35.87 16.79
CA LEU A 305 -4.41 -37.28 17.10
C LEU A 305 -5.65 -38.16 16.92
N PRO A 306 -6.85 -37.81 17.43
CA PRO A 306 -8.03 -38.67 17.28
C PRO A 306 -8.40 -38.92 15.81
N ALA A 307 -8.29 -37.89 14.97
CA ALA A 307 -8.57 -37.98 13.54
C ALA A 307 -7.50 -38.78 12.79
N TYR A 308 -6.23 -38.60 13.15
CA TYR A 308 -5.10 -39.28 12.52
C TYR A 308 -5.06 -40.77 12.86
N GLU A 309 -5.23 -41.14 14.12
CA GLU A 309 -5.28 -42.54 14.54
C GLU A 309 -6.41 -43.30 13.85
N ARG A 310 -7.56 -42.64 13.67
CA ARG A 310 -8.70 -43.18 12.91
C ARG A 310 -8.40 -43.30 11.41
N ALA A 311 -7.72 -42.33 10.82
CA ALA A 311 -7.42 -42.30 9.39
C ALA A 311 -6.27 -43.25 8.98
N PHE A 312 -5.33 -43.51 9.88
CA PHE A 312 -4.13 -44.29 9.58
C PHE A 312 -3.87 -45.37 10.65
N PRO A 313 -4.67 -46.45 10.67
CA PRO A 313 -4.55 -47.52 11.68
C PRO A 313 -3.20 -48.26 11.65
N GLY A 314 -2.42 -48.10 10.57
CA GLY A 314 -1.06 -48.65 10.43
C GLY A 314 0.08 -47.69 10.78
N ALA A 315 -0.22 -46.49 11.29
CA ALA A 315 0.76 -45.49 11.68
C ALA A 315 0.69 -45.19 13.17
N ARG A 316 1.83 -44.87 13.78
CA ARG A 316 1.90 -44.45 15.19
C ARG A 316 2.06 -42.93 15.26
N PHE A 317 1.10 -42.25 15.88
CA PHE A 317 1.17 -40.82 16.15
C PHE A 317 1.50 -40.54 17.61
N THR A 318 2.04 -39.36 17.88
CA THR A 318 2.41 -38.90 19.23
C THR A 318 2.37 -37.38 19.31
N SER A 319 2.21 -36.83 20.52
CA SER A 319 2.31 -35.40 20.80
C SER A 319 3.56 -35.10 21.66
N LEU A 320 4.00 -33.83 21.65
CA LEU A 320 5.10 -33.34 22.52
C LEU A 320 4.67 -33.09 23.97
N ASP A 321 3.37 -32.94 24.23
CA ASP A 321 2.85 -32.44 25.52
C ASP A 321 2.41 -33.58 26.50
N ASP A 322 2.69 -34.83 26.15
CA ASP A 322 2.28 -36.05 26.87
C ASP A 322 3.54 -36.93 27.14
N PRO A 323 3.50 -38.00 27.97
CA PRO A 323 4.63 -38.94 28.15
C PRO A 323 5.17 -39.72 26.93
N PRO A 324 4.67 -39.64 25.67
CA PRO A 324 5.26 -40.38 24.55
C PRO A 324 6.45 -39.67 23.85
N ARG A 325 7.09 -38.66 24.48
CA ARG A 325 8.42 -38.16 24.06
C ARG A 325 9.44 -39.30 23.90
N GLU A 326 9.31 -40.36 24.69
CA GLU A 326 10.17 -41.55 24.61
C GLU A 326 10.12 -42.25 23.25
N ALA A 327 8.96 -42.28 22.56
CA ALA A 327 8.82 -42.98 21.30
C ALA A 327 9.60 -42.28 20.17
N LEU A 328 9.59 -40.94 20.14
CA LEU A 328 10.43 -40.15 19.23
C LEU A 328 11.91 -40.25 19.62
N GLN A 329 12.22 -40.25 20.92
CA GLN A 329 13.60 -40.34 21.42
C GLN A 329 14.27 -41.70 21.15
N ARG A 330 13.48 -42.78 21.06
CA ARG A 330 13.93 -44.15 20.76
C ARG A 330 14.01 -44.44 19.26
N ALA A 331 13.64 -43.49 18.40
CA ALA A 331 13.77 -43.66 16.95
C ALA A 331 15.25 -43.73 16.54
N ASP A 332 15.54 -44.48 15.48
CA ASP A 332 16.88 -44.66 14.94
C ASP A 332 17.29 -43.52 14.00
N ARG A 333 16.30 -42.84 13.40
CA ARG A 333 16.51 -41.77 12.42
C ARG A 333 15.43 -40.69 12.52
N VAL A 334 15.68 -39.53 11.92
CA VAL A 334 14.74 -38.41 11.90
C VAL A 334 14.49 -37.87 10.49
N LEU A 335 13.25 -37.45 10.23
CA LEU A 335 12.81 -36.71 9.06
C LEU A 335 11.87 -35.58 9.51
N LEU A 336 11.99 -34.40 8.92
CA LEU A 336 11.01 -33.33 9.13
C LEU A 336 9.79 -33.55 8.22
N ALA A 337 8.59 -33.30 8.71
CA ALA A 337 7.35 -33.47 7.96
C ALA A 337 7.38 -32.66 6.65
N GLY A 338 7.91 -31.42 6.69
CA GLY A 338 8.07 -30.58 5.50
C GLY A 338 9.08 -31.10 4.47
N SER A 339 9.86 -32.13 4.79
CA SER A 339 10.80 -32.79 3.87
C SER A 339 10.20 -34.03 3.18
N LEU A 340 9.03 -34.53 3.62
CA LEU A 340 8.30 -35.63 2.97
C LEU A 340 8.00 -35.38 1.48
N PRO A 341 7.60 -34.16 1.02
CA PRO A 341 7.28 -33.93 -0.38
C PRO A 341 8.43 -34.26 -1.33
N ARG A 342 9.68 -34.07 -0.91
CA ARG A 342 10.86 -34.41 -1.71
C ARG A 342 10.92 -35.89 -2.10
N LEU A 343 10.35 -36.76 -1.27
CA LEU A 343 10.35 -38.21 -1.50
C LEU A 343 9.24 -38.65 -2.45
N PHE A 344 8.08 -37.99 -2.37
CA PHE A 344 6.84 -38.48 -2.98
C PHE A 344 6.21 -37.55 -4.01
N ARG A 345 6.66 -36.30 -4.15
CA ARG A 345 6.08 -35.27 -5.03
C ARG A 345 7.13 -34.63 -5.94
N ARG A 346 7.82 -35.44 -6.74
CA ARG A 346 8.95 -34.97 -7.59
C ARG A 346 8.48 -34.44 -8.95
N SER A 347 7.28 -34.81 -9.38
CA SER A 347 6.68 -34.41 -10.66
C SER A 347 5.19 -34.07 -10.49
N LEU A 348 4.59 -33.44 -11.50
CA LEU A 348 3.14 -33.19 -11.53
C LEU A 348 2.31 -34.48 -11.41
N ALA A 349 2.74 -35.55 -12.10
CA ALA A 349 2.04 -36.84 -12.09
C ALA A 349 2.03 -37.51 -10.71
N ASP A 350 2.97 -37.17 -9.83
CA ASP A 350 2.97 -37.71 -8.48
C ASP A 350 1.77 -37.22 -7.63
N PHE A 351 1.19 -36.08 -8.00
CA PHE A 351 -0.01 -35.55 -7.34
C PHE A 351 -1.28 -36.32 -7.70
N ASP A 352 -1.28 -37.15 -8.75
CA ASP A 352 -2.41 -38.02 -9.09
C ASP A 352 -2.65 -39.09 -8.00
N ARG A 353 -1.65 -39.35 -7.15
CA ARG A 353 -1.75 -40.23 -5.98
C ARG A 353 -2.32 -39.54 -4.73
N GLN A 354 -2.66 -38.25 -4.81
CA GLN A 354 -3.25 -37.57 -3.65
C GLN A 354 -4.60 -38.20 -3.28
N PRO A 355 -4.84 -38.48 -1.99
CA PRO A 355 -6.08 -39.08 -1.57
C PRO A 355 -7.25 -38.12 -1.81
N ALA A 356 -8.32 -38.61 -2.44
CA ALA A 356 -9.55 -37.85 -2.61
C ALA A 356 -10.20 -37.49 -1.26
N LYS A 357 -9.97 -38.33 -0.24
CA LYS A 357 -10.39 -38.13 1.16
C LYS A 357 -9.34 -38.76 2.07
N LEU A 358 -8.74 -37.96 2.95
CA LEU A 358 -7.71 -38.37 3.90
C LEU A 358 -8.29 -38.59 5.30
N LEU A 359 -9.03 -37.60 5.81
CA LEU A 359 -9.64 -37.63 7.13
C LEU A 359 -11.12 -38.00 7.03
N SER A 360 -11.66 -38.50 8.14
CA SER A 360 -13.09 -38.76 8.30
C SER A 360 -13.60 -38.07 9.55
N ALA A 361 -14.78 -37.48 9.50
CA ALA A 361 -15.48 -36.99 10.69
C ALA A 361 -16.28 -38.14 11.34
N LEU A 362 -16.51 -38.04 12.66
CA LEU A 362 -17.32 -39.00 13.39
C LEU A 362 -18.79 -39.00 12.92
N PRO A 363 -19.34 -40.13 12.42
CA PRO A 363 -20.67 -40.17 11.81
C PRO A 363 -21.80 -39.65 12.70
N GLU A 364 -21.74 -39.93 14.00
CA GLU A 364 -22.71 -39.48 15.00
C GLU A 364 -22.70 -37.95 15.18
N ARG A 365 -21.53 -37.31 15.13
CA ARG A 365 -21.40 -35.85 15.20
C ARG A 365 -21.87 -35.20 13.90
N VAL A 366 -21.55 -35.81 12.75
CA VAL A 366 -22.07 -35.35 11.45
C VAL A 366 -23.60 -35.44 11.42
N ALA A 367 -24.17 -36.54 11.92
CA ALA A 367 -25.61 -36.71 12.05
C ALA A 367 -26.22 -35.68 13.00
N HIS A 368 -25.56 -35.35 14.11
CA HIS A 368 -25.97 -34.29 15.04
C HIS A 368 -26.12 -32.93 14.33
N TYR A 369 -25.09 -32.45 13.61
CA TYR A 369 -25.15 -31.18 12.89
C TYR A 369 -26.08 -31.22 11.67
N ARG A 370 -26.31 -32.39 11.07
CA ARG A 370 -27.34 -32.58 10.04
C ARG A 370 -28.75 -32.57 10.63
N LYS A 371 -28.97 -33.04 11.87
CA LYS A 371 -30.30 -33.16 12.50
C LYS A 371 -30.78 -31.89 13.19
N ARG A 372 -29.89 -31.02 13.70
CA ARG A 372 -30.23 -29.66 14.16
C ARG A 372 -30.94 -28.79 13.08
N ARG A 373 -31.19 -29.33 11.87
CA ARG A 373 -31.88 -28.78 10.68
C ARG A 373 -33.41 -28.70 10.70
N GLU A 374 -34.15 -29.54 11.43
CA GLU A 374 -35.59 -29.76 11.10
C GLU A 374 -36.53 -28.56 11.36
N THR A 375 -36.09 -27.51 12.04
CA THR A 375 -36.91 -26.32 12.35
C THR A 375 -36.77 -25.15 11.37
N SER A 376 -35.91 -25.22 10.33
CA SER A 376 -35.65 -24.03 9.47
C SER A 376 -35.18 -24.34 8.03
N GLY A 377 -36.06 -24.88 7.17
CA GLY A 377 -35.97 -24.76 5.68
C GLY A 377 -34.96 -25.62 4.88
N THR A 378 -35.19 -25.74 3.57
CA THR A 378 -34.43 -26.53 2.59
C THR A 378 -33.60 -25.65 1.64
N GLY A 379 -32.31 -25.44 1.94
CA GLY A 379 -31.38 -24.64 1.12
C GLY A 379 -29.91 -25.08 1.30
N LEU A 380 -29.03 -24.65 0.39
CA LEU A 380 -27.58 -24.99 0.32
C LEU A 380 -26.87 -24.51 1.59
N ARG A 381 -26.01 -25.33 2.20
CA ARG A 381 -25.23 -24.96 3.39
C ARG A 381 -23.77 -24.71 3.04
N VAL A 382 -23.28 -23.54 3.40
CA VAL A 382 -21.94 -23.07 3.07
C VAL A 382 -21.19 -22.73 4.36
N ALA A 383 -20.12 -23.46 4.66
CA ALA A 383 -19.24 -23.13 5.78
C ALA A 383 -18.24 -22.04 5.38
N LEU A 384 -18.06 -21.03 6.23
CA LEU A 384 -17.21 -19.86 5.97
C LEU A 384 -16.04 -19.76 6.97
N SER A 385 -14.85 -19.45 6.46
CA SER A 385 -13.67 -19.08 7.25
C SER A 385 -12.85 -18.05 6.47
N TRP A 386 -12.65 -16.85 7.02
CA TRP A 386 -12.20 -15.68 6.26
C TRP A 386 -10.80 -15.16 6.62
N ARG A 387 -10.25 -15.54 7.78
CA ARG A 387 -8.95 -15.04 8.25
C ARG A 387 -8.13 -16.01 9.10
N SER A 388 -6.81 -15.81 9.10
CA SER A 388 -5.88 -16.39 10.06
C SER A 388 -5.67 -15.46 11.27
N THR A 389 -5.44 -16.01 12.46
CA THR A 389 -5.12 -15.26 13.69
C THR A 389 -3.64 -14.87 13.83
N ARG A 390 -2.74 -15.38 12.96
CA ARG A 390 -1.33 -14.96 12.96
C ARG A 390 -1.20 -13.53 12.43
N GLN A 391 -0.38 -12.71 13.08
CA GLN A 391 -0.09 -11.32 12.69
C GLN A 391 1.26 -11.22 11.95
N ASP A 392 1.39 -11.91 10.82
CA ASP A 392 2.57 -11.84 9.96
C ASP A 392 2.42 -10.74 8.89
N TRP A 393 3.52 -10.28 8.29
CA TRP A 393 3.48 -9.23 7.26
C TRP A 393 2.69 -9.61 5.98
N TRP A 394 2.45 -10.91 5.74
CA TRP A 394 1.60 -11.43 4.65
C TRP A 394 0.10 -11.43 4.96
N VAL A 395 -0.34 -11.03 6.16
CA VAL A 395 -1.74 -11.14 6.61
C VAL A 395 -2.73 -10.41 5.71
N ARG A 396 -2.35 -9.23 5.22
CA ARG A 396 -3.19 -8.43 4.29
C ARG A 396 -3.46 -9.14 2.96
N LYS A 397 -2.58 -10.08 2.57
CA LYS A 397 -2.62 -10.78 1.27
C LYS A 397 -3.47 -12.05 1.28
N LYS A 398 -3.83 -12.57 2.46
CA LYS A 398 -4.56 -13.84 2.59
C LYS A 398 -5.80 -13.79 3.49
N ASN A 399 -5.99 -12.72 4.26
CA ASN A 399 -7.16 -12.54 5.09
C ASN A 399 -8.16 -11.58 4.44
N ALA A 400 -9.41 -11.99 4.35
CA ALA A 400 -10.54 -11.13 4.03
C ALA A 400 -11.21 -10.67 5.35
N SER A 401 -11.95 -9.56 5.30
CA SER A 401 -12.88 -9.24 6.39
C SER A 401 -14.20 -9.99 6.18
N LEU A 402 -14.95 -10.28 7.26
CA LEU A 402 -16.28 -10.88 7.11
C LEU A 402 -17.23 -9.95 6.31
N ALA A 403 -17.03 -8.64 6.39
CA ALA A 403 -17.83 -7.67 5.64
C ALA A 403 -17.68 -7.83 4.11
N ASP A 404 -16.51 -8.27 3.64
CA ASP A 404 -16.27 -8.52 2.22
C ASP A 404 -17.15 -9.66 1.68
N PHE A 405 -17.63 -10.57 2.54
CA PHE A 405 -18.49 -11.70 2.17
C PHE A 405 -19.95 -11.28 1.95
N ALA A 406 -20.32 -10.01 2.19
CA ALA A 406 -21.69 -9.52 2.00
C ALA A 406 -22.36 -9.91 0.67
N PRO A 407 -21.67 -9.95 -0.50
CA PRO A 407 -22.26 -10.42 -1.76
C PRO A 407 -22.72 -11.89 -1.72
N LEU A 408 -21.94 -12.77 -1.06
CA LEU A 408 -22.32 -14.18 -0.89
C LEU A 408 -23.48 -14.31 0.08
N LEU A 409 -23.45 -13.58 1.20
CA LEU A 409 -24.43 -13.71 2.27
C LEU A 409 -25.86 -13.38 1.80
N LYS A 410 -26.00 -12.53 0.79
CA LYS A 410 -27.30 -12.13 0.21
C LYS A 410 -27.92 -13.15 -0.75
N LEU A 411 -27.26 -14.28 -1.03
CA LEU A 411 -27.78 -15.26 -1.98
C LEU A 411 -29.02 -15.99 -1.42
N PRO A 412 -30.16 -15.96 -2.14
CA PRO A 412 -31.36 -16.64 -1.69
C PRO A 412 -31.15 -18.16 -1.65
N GLY A 413 -31.84 -18.84 -0.73
CA GLY A 413 -31.77 -20.30 -0.61
C GLY A 413 -30.41 -20.84 -0.11
N THR A 414 -29.51 -19.97 0.35
CA THR A 414 -28.21 -20.35 0.92
C THR A 414 -28.14 -20.01 2.41
N ARG A 415 -27.57 -20.91 3.20
CA ARG A 415 -27.33 -20.73 4.64
C ARG A 415 -25.85 -20.80 4.92
N PHE A 416 -25.36 -19.84 5.70
CA PHE A 416 -23.95 -19.72 6.01
C PHE A 416 -23.67 -20.17 7.44
N VAL A 417 -22.66 -21.02 7.60
CA VAL A 417 -22.18 -21.52 8.90
C VAL A 417 -20.83 -20.89 9.18
N ASP A 418 -20.70 -20.24 10.33
CA ASP A 418 -19.43 -19.70 10.80
C ASP A 418 -18.57 -20.84 11.36
N VAL A 419 -17.45 -21.11 10.70
CA VAL A 419 -16.40 -22.04 11.18
C VAL A 419 -15.06 -21.31 11.37
N GLN A 420 -15.10 -19.98 11.47
CA GLN A 420 -13.94 -19.15 11.78
C GLN A 420 -13.57 -19.30 13.25
N TYR A 421 -12.30 -19.62 13.49
CA TYR A 421 -11.74 -19.67 14.83
C TYR A 421 -11.27 -18.29 15.32
N GLY A 422 -11.33 -18.08 16.64
CA GLY A 422 -11.05 -16.80 17.31
C GLY A 422 -12.32 -16.01 17.61
N ASP A 423 -12.19 -14.83 18.22
CA ASP A 423 -13.34 -13.96 18.51
C ASP A 423 -13.86 -13.31 17.23
N THR A 424 -15.11 -13.62 16.85
CA THR A 424 -15.80 -13.12 15.66
C THR A 424 -17.12 -12.41 15.99
N ALA A 425 -17.46 -12.24 17.28
CA ALA A 425 -18.79 -11.78 17.69
C ALA A 425 -19.13 -10.40 17.11
N ALA A 426 -18.18 -9.46 17.20
CA ALA A 426 -18.35 -8.12 16.64
C ALA A 426 -18.51 -8.12 15.11
N GLU A 427 -17.72 -8.95 14.41
CA GLU A 427 -17.78 -9.07 12.94
C GLU A 427 -19.14 -9.63 12.48
N ARG A 428 -19.64 -10.68 13.15
CA ARG A 428 -20.95 -11.26 12.85
C ARG A 428 -22.09 -10.30 13.12
N ASN A 429 -22.08 -9.61 14.25
CA ASN A 429 -23.11 -8.63 14.61
C ASN A 429 -23.18 -7.49 13.57
N ALA A 430 -22.02 -6.99 13.13
CA ALA A 430 -21.94 -5.96 12.11
C ALA A 430 -22.54 -6.42 10.77
N VAL A 431 -22.24 -7.66 10.36
CA VAL A 431 -22.74 -8.21 9.10
C VAL A 431 -24.21 -8.59 9.16
N GLU A 432 -24.70 -9.14 10.27
CA GLU A 432 -26.13 -9.39 10.49
C GLU A 432 -26.92 -8.08 10.42
N THR A 433 -26.41 -7.01 11.05
CA THR A 433 -27.00 -5.67 10.97
C THR A 433 -27.00 -5.13 9.54
N ALA A 434 -25.91 -5.31 8.79
CA ALA A 434 -25.75 -4.75 7.45
C ALA A 434 -26.47 -5.54 6.34
N THR A 435 -26.71 -6.83 6.53
CA THR A 435 -27.25 -7.73 5.49
C THR A 435 -28.59 -8.34 5.83
N GLY A 436 -29.00 -8.30 7.11
CA GLY A 436 -30.16 -9.03 7.62
C GLY A 436 -29.95 -10.55 7.70
N VAL A 437 -28.73 -11.04 7.40
CA VAL A 437 -28.42 -12.47 7.34
C VAL A 437 -27.60 -12.86 8.57
N ARG A 438 -28.19 -13.71 9.41
CA ARG A 438 -27.52 -14.29 10.57
C ARG A 438 -26.73 -15.54 10.16
N LEU A 439 -25.43 -15.55 10.42
CA LEU A 439 -24.62 -16.76 10.27
C LEU A 439 -24.98 -17.75 11.38
N LEU A 440 -25.11 -19.02 11.02
CA LEU A 440 -25.26 -20.10 11.99
C LEU A 440 -23.93 -20.30 12.72
N HIS A 441 -23.95 -20.12 14.03
CA HIS A 441 -22.81 -20.36 14.90
C HIS A 441 -23.26 -21.09 16.15
N PHE A 442 -22.37 -21.92 16.68
CA PHE A 442 -22.55 -22.69 17.91
C PHE A 442 -21.64 -22.09 18.98
N ASP A 443 -22.21 -21.29 19.88
CA ASP A 443 -21.48 -20.54 20.92
C ASP A 443 -20.81 -21.50 21.94
N GLU A 444 -21.28 -22.74 22.02
CA GLU A 444 -20.76 -23.78 22.91
C GLU A 444 -19.44 -24.43 22.42
N LEU A 445 -18.97 -24.14 21.21
CA LEU A 445 -17.81 -24.79 20.58
C LEU A 445 -16.56 -23.91 20.59
N ASP A 446 -15.42 -24.50 20.92
CA ASP A 446 -14.11 -23.90 20.66
C ASP A 446 -13.60 -24.32 19.27
N TYR A 447 -13.87 -23.49 18.26
CA TYR A 447 -13.47 -23.75 16.86
C TYR A 447 -11.94 -23.84 16.65
N TYR A 448 -11.13 -23.44 17.63
CA TYR A 448 -9.67 -23.58 17.56
C TYR A 448 -9.20 -24.89 18.18
N ASN A 449 -9.80 -25.33 19.29
CA ASN A 449 -9.35 -26.51 20.03
C ASN A 449 -10.12 -27.79 19.67
N ASP A 450 -11.40 -27.71 19.35
CA ASP A 450 -12.29 -28.87 19.14
C ASP A 450 -12.36 -29.30 17.66
N LEU A 451 -11.24 -29.77 17.11
CA LEU A 451 -11.16 -30.07 15.67
C LEU A 451 -12.08 -31.22 15.21
N GLU A 452 -12.44 -32.17 16.07
CA GLU A 452 -13.43 -33.20 15.75
C GLU A 452 -14.83 -32.62 15.49
N GLU A 453 -15.21 -31.56 16.22
CA GLU A 453 -16.47 -30.84 15.99
C GLU A 453 -16.41 -30.04 14.69
N VAL A 454 -15.28 -29.34 14.45
CA VAL A 454 -15.06 -28.60 13.19
C VAL A 454 -15.13 -29.55 11.98
N LEU A 455 -14.46 -30.72 12.04
CA LEU A 455 -14.53 -31.74 10.99
C LEU A 455 -15.99 -32.19 10.75
N ALA A 456 -16.76 -32.39 11.81
CA ALA A 456 -18.17 -32.77 11.69
C ALA A 456 -19.03 -31.68 11.03
N ILE A 457 -18.81 -30.40 11.36
CA ILE A 457 -19.52 -29.26 10.74
C ILE A 457 -19.15 -29.12 9.25
N LEU A 458 -17.87 -29.25 8.91
CA LEU A 458 -17.40 -29.20 7.52
C LEU A 458 -17.98 -30.36 6.69
N GLU A 459 -17.95 -31.59 7.22
CA GLU A 459 -18.53 -32.77 6.56
C GLU A 459 -20.06 -32.66 6.43
N ALA A 460 -20.71 -32.03 7.42
CA ALA A 460 -22.14 -31.78 7.42
C ALA A 460 -22.56 -30.68 6.42
N SER A 461 -21.69 -29.73 6.06
CA SER A 461 -21.98 -28.64 5.11
C SER A 461 -22.08 -29.16 3.66
N ASP A 462 -22.55 -28.36 2.71
CA ASP A 462 -22.65 -28.78 1.29
C ASP A 462 -21.47 -28.23 0.46
N LEU A 463 -20.97 -27.04 0.83
CA LEU A 463 -19.78 -26.37 0.29
C LEU A 463 -18.99 -25.71 1.43
N VAL A 464 -17.68 -25.59 1.28
CA VAL A 464 -16.82 -24.76 2.14
C VAL A 464 -16.26 -23.61 1.31
N ILE A 465 -16.34 -22.37 1.79
CA ILE A 465 -15.73 -21.20 1.16
C ILE A 465 -14.76 -20.59 2.17
N THR A 466 -13.49 -20.54 1.83
CA THR A 466 -12.45 -20.14 2.79
C THR A 466 -11.30 -19.39 2.14
N THR A 467 -10.55 -18.65 2.95
CA THR A 467 -9.20 -18.16 2.59
C THR A 467 -8.11 -19.15 3.03
N SER A 468 -6.84 -18.83 2.77
CA SER A 468 -5.70 -19.71 3.12
C SER A 468 -5.44 -19.75 4.63
N ASN A 469 -6.10 -20.69 5.31
CA ASN A 469 -5.99 -20.94 6.75
C ASN A 469 -6.15 -22.45 7.07
N ALA A 470 -6.14 -22.82 8.35
CA ALA A 470 -6.23 -24.23 8.78
C ALA A 470 -7.55 -24.92 8.33
N THR A 471 -8.65 -24.18 8.26
CA THR A 471 -9.96 -24.68 7.80
C THR A 471 -9.88 -25.17 6.35
N ALA A 472 -9.11 -24.49 5.49
CA ALA A 472 -8.90 -24.92 4.11
C ALA A 472 -8.23 -26.30 4.01
N HIS A 473 -7.22 -26.55 4.86
CA HIS A 473 -6.55 -27.85 4.92
C HIS A 473 -7.46 -28.94 5.47
N LEU A 474 -8.25 -28.66 6.53
CA LEU A 474 -9.22 -29.61 7.09
C LEU A 474 -10.29 -29.99 6.07
N ALA A 475 -10.86 -29.01 5.36
CA ALA A 475 -11.88 -29.24 4.35
C ALA A 475 -11.33 -30.03 3.15
N GLY A 476 -10.13 -29.70 2.69
CA GLY A 476 -9.43 -30.45 1.65
C GLY A 476 -9.12 -31.89 2.07
N ALA A 477 -8.65 -32.09 3.30
CA ALA A 477 -8.37 -33.43 3.84
C ALA A 477 -9.63 -34.28 4.03
N LEU A 478 -10.81 -33.68 4.28
CA LEU A 478 -12.10 -34.38 4.28
C LEU A 478 -12.59 -34.77 2.86
N GLY A 479 -11.90 -34.32 1.81
CA GLY A 479 -12.41 -34.44 0.44
C GLY A 479 -13.65 -33.58 0.20
N LYS A 480 -13.85 -32.54 1.02
CA LYS A 480 -15.04 -31.70 0.93
C LYS A 480 -14.91 -30.73 -0.23
N ARG A 481 -16.01 -30.55 -0.96
CA ARG A 481 -16.12 -29.52 -1.99
C ARG A 481 -15.80 -28.15 -1.36
N THR A 482 -14.70 -27.55 -1.80
CA THR A 482 -14.15 -26.34 -1.17
C THR A 482 -13.75 -25.32 -2.23
N TRP A 483 -14.10 -24.06 -2.00
CA TRP A 483 -13.57 -22.92 -2.73
C TRP A 483 -12.56 -22.20 -1.85
N LEU A 484 -11.31 -22.19 -2.31
CA LEU A 484 -10.22 -21.43 -1.70
C LEU A 484 -10.06 -20.10 -2.43
N LEU A 485 -10.20 -18.99 -1.71
CA LEU A 485 -10.10 -17.65 -2.25
C LEU A 485 -8.76 -17.01 -1.91
N TYR A 486 -8.12 -16.45 -2.94
CA TYR A 486 -7.02 -15.50 -2.80
C TYR A 486 -6.96 -14.59 -4.03
N LEU A 487 -6.44 -13.37 -3.87
CA LEU A 487 -6.22 -12.44 -4.97
C LEU A 487 -5.15 -13.03 -5.91
N ALA A 488 -5.37 -13.03 -7.23
CA ALA A 488 -4.58 -13.86 -8.16
C ALA A 488 -3.10 -13.49 -8.27
N ASP A 489 -2.75 -12.24 -7.94
CA ASP A 489 -1.37 -11.75 -7.76
C ASP A 489 -0.70 -12.31 -6.49
N GLN A 490 -1.48 -12.93 -5.60
CA GLN A 490 -1.12 -13.27 -4.21
C GLN A 490 -1.42 -14.72 -3.86
N ALA A 491 -1.13 -15.69 -4.75
CA ALA A 491 -1.12 -17.10 -4.33
C ALA A 491 -0.21 -17.22 -3.08
N PRO A 492 -0.78 -17.54 -1.90
CA PRO A 492 -0.13 -17.18 -0.65
C PRO A 492 1.02 -18.14 -0.30
N PHE A 493 0.97 -19.36 -0.84
CA PHE A 493 1.95 -20.41 -0.59
C PHE A 493 2.13 -21.31 -1.81
N HIS A 494 3.34 -21.89 -1.94
CA HIS A 494 3.71 -22.76 -3.05
C HIS A 494 2.89 -24.07 -3.11
N TYR A 495 2.20 -24.44 -2.03
CA TYR A 495 1.33 -25.62 -1.98
C TYR A 495 -0.12 -25.36 -2.43
N TRP A 496 -0.48 -24.12 -2.77
CA TRP A 496 -1.77 -23.78 -3.40
C TRP A 496 -1.65 -23.61 -4.93
N VAL A 497 -0.66 -24.24 -5.54
CA VAL A 497 -0.54 -24.33 -7.01
C VAL A 497 -1.57 -25.31 -7.59
N HIS A 498 -1.98 -25.09 -8.84
CA HIS A 498 -2.97 -25.93 -9.54
C HIS A 498 -2.45 -26.47 -10.89
N GLY A 499 -3.07 -27.55 -11.38
CA GLY A 499 -2.72 -28.22 -12.63
C GLY A 499 -3.07 -27.43 -13.89
N GLY A 500 -4.07 -26.54 -13.81
CA GLY A 500 -4.57 -25.71 -14.93
C GLY A 500 -6.09 -25.67 -15.01
N ASP A 501 -6.73 -26.62 -14.35
CA ASP A 501 -8.18 -26.76 -14.11
C ASP A 501 -8.67 -26.01 -12.85
N HIS A 502 -7.83 -25.13 -12.30
CA HIS A 502 -8.04 -24.42 -11.04
C HIS A 502 -8.18 -25.30 -9.79
N ARG A 503 -7.88 -26.60 -9.84
CA ARG A 503 -7.89 -27.46 -8.64
C ARG A 503 -6.52 -27.51 -7.97
N ALA A 504 -6.51 -27.37 -6.65
CA ALA A 504 -5.28 -27.44 -5.87
C ALA A 504 -4.64 -28.83 -6.01
N LEU A 505 -3.35 -28.88 -6.33
CA LEU A 505 -2.66 -30.15 -6.53
C LEU A 505 -2.66 -31.02 -5.26
N TRP A 506 -2.60 -30.41 -4.08
CA TRP A 506 -2.56 -31.12 -2.80
C TRP A 506 -3.92 -31.62 -2.32
N TYR A 507 -5.02 -31.03 -2.82
CA TYR A 507 -6.38 -31.37 -2.41
C TYR A 507 -7.31 -31.35 -3.63
N PRO A 508 -7.60 -32.50 -4.25
CA PRO A 508 -8.42 -32.57 -5.46
C PRO A 508 -9.84 -32.00 -5.30
N SER A 509 -10.35 -31.93 -4.07
CA SER A 509 -11.67 -31.36 -3.73
C SER A 509 -11.67 -29.84 -3.56
N VAL A 510 -10.50 -29.20 -3.54
CA VAL A 510 -10.31 -27.76 -3.37
C VAL A 510 -10.13 -27.11 -4.73
N GLU A 511 -11.09 -26.27 -5.09
CA GLU A 511 -11.03 -25.41 -6.25
C GLU A 511 -10.58 -24.01 -5.83
N ILE A 512 -9.65 -23.45 -6.59
CA ILE A 512 -9.07 -22.15 -6.35
C ILE A 512 -9.88 -21.11 -7.11
N ILE A 513 -10.53 -20.23 -6.37
CA ILE A 513 -11.22 -19.06 -6.91
C ILE A 513 -10.27 -17.87 -6.75
N SER A 514 -9.57 -17.57 -7.83
CA SER A 514 -8.74 -16.37 -7.94
C SER A 514 -9.06 -15.69 -9.26
N ALA A 515 -9.08 -14.35 -9.26
CA ALA A 515 -9.30 -13.58 -10.47
C ALA A 515 -8.20 -12.53 -10.59
N ALA A 516 -7.45 -12.58 -11.70
CA ALA A 516 -6.53 -11.50 -12.06
C ALA A 516 -7.26 -10.16 -12.16
N ALA A 517 -8.58 -10.18 -12.39
CA ALA A 517 -9.45 -9.01 -12.44
C ALA A 517 -9.88 -8.44 -11.08
N ALA A 518 -9.81 -9.19 -9.97
CA ALA A 518 -10.27 -8.69 -8.68
C ALA A 518 -9.16 -7.89 -8.00
N ALA A 519 -9.35 -6.57 -7.90
CA ALA A 519 -8.40 -5.66 -7.23
C ALA A 519 -8.48 -5.73 -5.69
N ASP A 520 -9.57 -6.31 -5.17
CA ASP A 520 -9.85 -6.44 -3.74
C ASP A 520 -10.71 -7.68 -3.44
N TRP A 521 -10.83 -8.00 -2.14
CA TRP A 521 -11.59 -9.14 -1.64
C TRP A 521 -13.08 -9.09 -2.01
N ARG A 522 -13.68 -7.89 -1.98
CA ARG A 522 -15.11 -7.71 -2.27
C ARG A 522 -15.45 -8.07 -3.71
N SER A 523 -14.61 -7.68 -4.66
CA SER A 523 -14.74 -8.01 -6.08
C SER A 523 -14.59 -9.51 -6.33
N LEU A 524 -13.62 -10.16 -5.66
CA LEU A 524 -13.45 -11.62 -5.74
C LEU A 524 -14.65 -12.37 -5.16
N LEU A 525 -15.21 -11.89 -4.05
CA LEU A 525 -16.38 -12.48 -3.39
C LEU A 525 -17.67 -12.24 -4.18
N GLN A 526 -17.78 -11.15 -4.95
CA GLN A 526 -18.86 -10.96 -5.93
C GLN A 526 -18.79 -12.00 -7.06
N LEU A 527 -17.59 -12.29 -7.58
CA LEU A 527 -17.40 -13.34 -8.59
C LEU A 527 -17.80 -14.72 -8.04
N ALA A 528 -17.34 -15.04 -6.82
CA ALA A 528 -17.74 -16.27 -6.13
C ALA A 528 -19.26 -16.34 -5.94
N ALA A 529 -19.91 -15.23 -5.57
CA ALA A 529 -21.35 -15.17 -5.40
C ALA A 529 -22.13 -15.40 -6.72
N ALA A 530 -21.70 -14.75 -7.81
CA ALA A 530 -22.29 -14.95 -9.13
C ALA A 530 -22.19 -16.41 -9.59
N ARG A 531 -21.03 -17.03 -9.36
CA ARG A 531 -20.82 -18.45 -9.66
C ARG A 531 -21.72 -19.36 -8.83
N LEU A 532 -21.84 -19.11 -7.52
CA LEU A 532 -22.68 -19.92 -6.65
C LEU A 532 -24.17 -19.78 -7.01
N ALA A 533 -24.60 -18.57 -7.38
CA ALA A 533 -25.95 -18.30 -7.85
C ALA A 533 -26.28 -19.08 -9.13
N ALA A 534 -25.35 -19.14 -10.08
CA ALA A 534 -25.51 -19.90 -11.33
C ALA A 534 -25.65 -21.42 -11.07
N GLU A 535 -24.96 -21.96 -10.06
CA GLU A 535 -25.08 -23.37 -9.66
C GLU A 535 -26.38 -23.68 -8.91
N ALA A 536 -26.95 -22.71 -8.20
CA ALA A 536 -28.17 -22.87 -7.40
C ALA A 536 -29.47 -22.83 -8.22
N CYS A 537 -29.45 -22.41 -9.50
CA CYS A 537 -30.60 -22.38 -10.41
C CYS A 537 -30.36 -23.25 -11.67
N PRO A 538 -30.65 -24.57 -11.64
CA PRO A 538 -30.38 -25.47 -12.78
C PRO A 538 -31.44 -25.41 -13.90
N GLY A 539 -32.08 -24.25 -14.11
CA GLY A 539 -33.33 -24.14 -14.88
C GLY A 539 -33.26 -23.41 -16.22
N ASP A 540 -32.10 -22.91 -16.65
CA ASP A 540 -32.03 -22.11 -17.89
C ASP A 540 -30.69 -22.25 -18.64
N SER A 541 -30.20 -23.49 -18.78
CA SER A 541 -29.03 -23.83 -19.60
C SER A 541 -29.43 -24.65 -20.82
N GLY A 542 -30.13 -24.01 -21.76
CA GLY A 542 -30.29 -24.50 -23.13
C GLY A 542 -28.99 -24.33 -23.93
N PHE A 543 -28.00 -25.19 -23.73
CA PHE A 543 -26.94 -25.42 -24.71
C PHE A 543 -27.08 -26.84 -25.27
N ALA A 544 -28.06 -27.02 -26.15
CA ALA A 544 -28.08 -28.11 -27.09
C ALA A 544 -27.10 -27.77 -28.23
N VAL A 545 -26.05 -28.56 -28.38
CA VAL A 545 -25.13 -28.52 -29.52
C VAL A 545 -25.93 -28.97 -30.75
N ALA A 546 -26.45 -28.00 -31.50
CA ALA A 546 -26.95 -28.23 -32.84
C ALA A 546 -25.75 -28.29 -33.78
N ALA A 547 -25.40 -29.51 -34.21
CA ALA A 547 -24.58 -29.73 -35.39
C ALA A 547 -25.29 -29.10 -36.60
N GLY A 548 -24.59 -28.23 -37.32
CA GLY A 548 -25.12 -27.57 -38.49
C GLY A 548 -24.03 -26.97 -39.36
N GLU A 549 -24.01 -27.43 -40.61
CA GLU A 549 -23.66 -26.65 -41.81
C GLU A 549 -22.20 -26.66 -42.28
N THR A 550 -21.82 -27.78 -42.88
CA THR A 550 -21.06 -27.76 -44.14
C THR A 550 -22.00 -27.34 -45.27
N GLY A 551 -21.86 -26.10 -45.77
CA GLY A 551 -22.67 -25.52 -46.84
C GLY A 551 -21.87 -24.73 -47.88
N ASN A 552 -21.60 -25.40 -49.01
CA ASN A 552 -21.41 -24.90 -50.38
C ASN A 552 -20.37 -23.79 -50.73
N ALA A 553 -19.34 -24.21 -51.48
CA ALA A 553 -18.20 -23.45 -51.98
C ALA A 553 -18.46 -22.59 -53.26
N ALA A 554 -19.64 -21.98 -53.43
CA ALA A 554 -19.97 -21.21 -54.65
C ALA A 554 -20.24 -19.69 -54.43
N SER A 555 -20.00 -19.14 -53.23
CA SER A 555 -20.39 -17.74 -52.89
C SER A 555 -19.25 -16.78 -52.47
N CYS A 556 -17.95 -17.13 -52.57
CA CYS A 556 -16.90 -16.38 -51.85
C CYS A 556 -16.31 -15.13 -52.56
N GLY A 557 -16.45 -14.94 -53.88
CA GLY A 557 -15.63 -13.95 -54.61
C GLY A 557 -15.99 -12.46 -54.46
N TRP A 558 -17.25 -12.09 -54.16
CA TRP A 558 -17.65 -10.67 -54.07
C TRP A 558 -17.34 -10.08 -52.68
N LEU A 559 -17.52 -10.87 -51.62
CA LEU A 559 -17.34 -10.45 -50.23
C LEU A 559 -15.87 -10.09 -49.94
N GLU A 560 -14.93 -10.88 -50.45
CA GLU A 560 -13.50 -10.61 -50.33
C GLU A 560 -13.11 -9.29 -51.01
N ARG A 561 -13.67 -8.99 -52.19
CA ARG A 561 -13.43 -7.72 -52.89
C ARG A 561 -13.96 -6.52 -52.09
N VAL A 562 -15.16 -6.61 -51.53
CA VAL A 562 -15.74 -5.55 -50.68
C VAL A 562 -14.86 -5.30 -49.45
N ARG A 563 -14.39 -6.36 -48.79
CA ARG A 563 -13.48 -6.23 -47.63
C ARG A 563 -12.14 -5.60 -48.01
N GLN A 564 -11.59 -5.95 -49.17
CA GLN A 564 -10.35 -5.35 -49.67
C GLN A 564 -10.53 -3.85 -50.00
N MET A 565 -11.62 -3.48 -50.67
CA MET A 565 -11.95 -2.07 -50.96
C MET A 565 -12.06 -1.27 -49.66
N ARG A 566 -12.74 -1.81 -48.65
CA ARG A 566 -12.82 -1.20 -47.32
C ARG A 566 -11.45 -1.01 -46.68
N GLN A 567 -10.57 -2.01 -46.75
CA GLN A 567 -9.22 -1.92 -46.18
C GLN A 567 -8.37 -0.84 -46.86
N LYS A 568 -8.62 -0.57 -48.15
CA LYS A 568 -7.97 0.51 -48.91
C LYS A 568 -8.64 1.88 -48.72
N GLY A 569 -9.77 1.96 -48.02
CA GLY A 569 -10.56 3.18 -47.87
C GLY A 569 -11.43 3.54 -49.09
N GLU A 570 -11.57 2.64 -50.06
CA GLU A 570 -12.40 2.79 -51.27
C GLU A 570 -13.90 2.58 -50.94
N LEU A 571 -14.42 3.35 -49.97
CA LEU A 571 -15.74 3.13 -49.37
C LEU A 571 -16.90 3.26 -50.36
N ALA A 572 -16.78 4.16 -51.34
CA ALA A 572 -17.82 4.36 -52.37
C ALA A 572 -17.94 3.15 -53.30
N GLU A 573 -16.80 2.56 -53.67
CA GLU A 573 -16.76 1.38 -54.53
C GLU A 573 -17.27 0.14 -53.77
N ALA A 574 -16.98 0.03 -52.47
CA ALA A 574 -17.54 -0.99 -51.59
C ALA A 574 -19.07 -0.89 -51.48
N VAL A 575 -19.63 0.32 -51.32
CA VAL A 575 -21.09 0.54 -51.31
C VAL A 575 -21.72 0.07 -52.63
N GLU A 576 -21.16 0.46 -53.77
CA GLU A 576 -21.68 0.08 -55.08
C GLU A 576 -21.56 -1.42 -55.36
N ALA A 577 -20.46 -2.05 -54.92
CA ALA A 577 -20.29 -3.50 -55.02
C ALA A 577 -21.32 -4.27 -54.17
N CYS A 578 -21.62 -3.80 -52.96
CA CYS A 578 -22.70 -4.35 -52.13
C CYS A 578 -24.08 -4.18 -52.80
N ARG A 579 -24.37 -3.01 -53.37
CA ARG A 579 -25.65 -2.74 -54.07
C ARG A 579 -25.86 -3.66 -55.27
N ARG A 580 -24.83 -3.87 -56.11
CA ARG A 580 -24.91 -4.81 -57.24
C ARG A 580 -25.20 -6.24 -56.81
N GLU A 581 -24.64 -6.68 -55.68
CA GLU A 581 -24.96 -8.00 -55.13
C GLU A 581 -26.40 -8.06 -54.59
N LEU A 582 -26.90 -6.97 -54.01
CA LEU A 582 -28.28 -6.86 -53.55
C LEU A 582 -29.29 -6.77 -54.71
N ASP A 583 -28.93 -6.16 -55.85
CA ASP A 583 -29.75 -6.19 -57.07
C ASP A 583 -29.92 -7.63 -57.60
N ARG A 584 -28.85 -8.44 -57.47
CA ARG A 584 -28.85 -9.86 -57.88
C ARG A 584 -29.55 -10.75 -56.87
N VAL A 585 -29.33 -10.51 -55.57
CA VAL A 585 -29.86 -11.30 -54.45
C VAL A 585 -30.32 -10.36 -53.33
N PRO A 586 -31.56 -9.81 -53.41
CA PRO A 586 -32.07 -8.85 -52.42
C PRO A 586 -32.15 -9.40 -50.98
N GLY A 587 -32.21 -10.73 -50.82
CA GLY A 587 -32.23 -11.43 -49.53
C GLY A 587 -30.86 -11.71 -48.92
N ASN A 588 -29.75 -11.26 -49.52
CA ASN A 588 -28.40 -11.52 -49.02
C ASN A 588 -28.09 -10.69 -47.76
N ALA A 589 -28.34 -11.26 -46.58
CA ALA A 589 -28.12 -10.59 -45.30
C ALA A 589 -26.66 -10.15 -45.06
N GLN A 590 -25.68 -10.91 -45.56
CA GLN A 590 -24.27 -10.52 -45.46
C GLN A 590 -23.96 -9.29 -46.32
N ALA A 591 -24.56 -9.16 -47.51
CA ALA A 591 -24.41 -7.97 -48.35
C ALA A 591 -25.05 -6.73 -47.72
N TRP A 592 -26.21 -6.86 -47.08
CA TRP A 592 -26.82 -5.79 -46.28
C TRP A 592 -25.95 -5.37 -45.09
N SER A 593 -25.34 -6.34 -44.37
CA SER A 593 -24.44 -6.07 -43.25
C SER A 593 -23.18 -5.32 -43.69
N GLU A 594 -22.54 -5.74 -44.78
CA GLU A 594 -21.36 -5.07 -45.34
C GLU A 594 -21.68 -3.68 -45.90
N LEU A 595 -22.87 -3.49 -46.51
CA LEU A 595 -23.37 -2.20 -46.96
C LEU A 595 -23.53 -1.23 -45.79
N ALA A 596 -24.14 -1.67 -44.69
CA ALA A 596 -24.30 -0.87 -43.48
C ALA A 596 -22.97 -0.37 -42.93
N HIS A 597 -21.96 -1.26 -42.88
CA HIS A 597 -20.63 -0.87 -42.47
C HIS A 597 -20.05 0.21 -43.40
N ALA A 598 -20.06 0.00 -44.72
CA ALA A 598 -19.46 0.94 -45.66
C ALA A 598 -20.16 2.32 -45.65
N LEU A 599 -21.50 2.35 -45.55
CA LEU A 599 -22.29 3.58 -45.45
C LEU A 599 -21.98 4.37 -44.16
N ARG A 600 -21.78 3.67 -43.03
CA ARG A 600 -21.41 4.31 -41.76
C ARG A 600 -20.11 5.11 -41.86
N TRP A 601 -19.10 4.54 -42.51
CA TRP A 601 -17.81 5.21 -42.70
C TRP A 601 -17.84 6.30 -43.78
N GLN A 602 -18.91 6.39 -44.58
CA GLN A 602 -19.20 7.54 -45.45
C GLN A 602 -20.06 8.61 -44.77
N ASP A 603 -20.34 8.47 -43.47
CA ASP A 603 -21.22 9.36 -42.70
C ASP A 603 -22.68 9.40 -43.21
N ARG A 604 -23.11 8.35 -43.93
CA ARG A 604 -24.50 8.20 -44.44
C ARG A 604 -25.34 7.39 -43.44
N MET A 605 -25.53 7.96 -42.25
CA MET A 605 -26.03 7.24 -41.07
C MET A 605 -27.45 6.67 -41.24
N ASP A 606 -28.37 7.38 -41.89
CA ASP A 606 -29.76 6.92 -42.09
C ASP A 606 -29.84 5.69 -43.00
N GLU A 607 -29.09 5.71 -44.11
CA GLU A 607 -28.99 4.58 -45.02
C GLU A 607 -28.26 3.40 -44.36
N ALA A 608 -27.20 3.69 -43.57
CA ALA A 608 -26.48 2.67 -42.81
C ALA A 608 -27.38 1.95 -41.81
N ARG A 609 -28.24 2.70 -41.10
CA ARG A 609 -29.22 2.14 -40.16
C ARG A 609 -30.23 1.26 -40.89
N GLY A 610 -30.79 1.75 -42.00
CA GLY A 610 -31.73 0.98 -42.82
C GLY A 610 -31.13 -0.34 -43.30
N ALA A 611 -29.89 -0.31 -43.79
CA ALA A 611 -29.17 -1.51 -44.23
C ALA A 611 -28.87 -2.48 -43.06
N ALA A 612 -28.48 -1.97 -41.89
CA ALA A 612 -28.19 -2.80 -40.71
C ALA A 612 -29.44 -3.49 -40.15
N VAL A 613 -30.56 -2.76 -40.05
CA VAL A 613 -31.85 -3.32 -39.63
C VAL A 613 -32.30 -4.39 -40.62
N ARG A 614 -32.18 -4.13 -41.92
CA ARG A 614 -32.54 -5.11 -42.95
C ARG A 614 -31.69 -6.38 -42.87
N ALA A 615 -30.38 -6.26 -42.60
CA ALA A 615 -29.50 -7.40 -42.39
C ALA A 615 -29.95 -8.27 -41.20
N VAL A 616 -30.34 -7.65 -40.09
CA VAL A 616 -30.84 -8.34 -38.89
C VAL A 616 -32.18 -9.00 -39.13
N GLU A 617 -33.13 -8.35 -39.84
CA GLU A 617 -34.43 -8.93 -40.19
C GLU A 617 -34.29 -10.19 -41.06
N LEU A 618 -33.37 -10.16 -42.03
CA LEU A 618 -33.15 -11.26 -42.96
C LEU A 618 -32.39 -12.43 -42.31
N ALA A 619 -31.46 -12.16 -41.38
CA ALA A 619 -30.71 -13.19 -40.69
C ALA A 619 -30.37 -12.78 -39.24
N PRO A 620 -31.28 -13.01 -38.26
CA PRO A 620 -31.02 -12.72 -36.85
C PRO A 620 -29.85 -13.52 -36.24
N ALA A 621 -29.48 -14.64 -36.84
CA ALA A 621 -28.33 -15.46 -36.46
C ALA A 621 -27.01 -15.01 -37.10
N LEU A 622 -26.96 -13.85 -37.78
CA LEU A 622 -25.75 -13.29 -38.35
C LEU A 622 -25.10 -12.29 -37.38
N ALA A 623 -24.00 -12.67 -36.73
CA ALA A 623 -23.32 -11.84 -35.74
C ALA A 623 -22.85 -10.47 -36.30
N SER A 624 -22.38 -10.45 -37.56
CA SER A 624 -21.91 -9.21 -38.20
C SER A 624 -23.02 -8.18 -38.38
N ALA A 625 -24.28 -8.61 -38.58
CA ALA A 625 -25.43 -7.73 -38.73
C ALA A 625 -25.75 -6.99 -37.42
N TRP A 626 -25.80 -7.72 -36.30
CA TRP A 626 -25.96 -7.11 -34.98
C TRP A 626 -24.79 -6.22 -34.58
N PHE A 627 -23.55 -6.61 -34.91
CA PHE A 627 -22.36 -5.79 -34.66
C PHE A 627 -22.42 -4.46 -35.41
N ASN A 628 -22.73 -4.49 -36.72
CA ASN A 628 -22.83 -3.27 -37.52
C ASN A 628 -24.03 -2.40 -37.12
N LEU A 629 -25.16 -3.00 -36.72
CA LEU A 629 -26.28 -2.25 -36.15
C LEU A 629 -25.86 -1.52 -34.86
N GLY A 630 -25.16 -2.21 -33.96
CA GLY A 630 -24.63 -1.61 -32.74
C GLY A 630 -23.67 -0.45 -33.03
N ALA A 631 -22.78 -0.62 -34.01
CA ALA A 631 -21.83 0.40 -34.43
C ALA A 631 -22.49 1.64 -35.04
N VAL A 632 -23.61 1.49 -35.75
CA VAL A 632 -24.42 2.62 -36.25
C VAL A 632 -25.17 3.30 -35.11
N GLN A 633 -25.77 2.54 -34.20
CA GLN A 633 -26.48 3.08 -33.03
C GLN A 633 -25.57 3.92 -32.13
N ILE A 634 -24.35 3.44 -31.87
CA ILE A 634 -23.32 4.20 -31.13
C ILE A 634 -22.99 5.51 -31.83
N ALA A 635 -22.78 5.48 -33.16
CA ALA A 635 -22.48 6.68 -33.94
C ALA A 635 -23.64 7.70 -33.94
N GLN A 636 -24.89 7.24 -33.80
CA GLN A 636 -26.08 8.08 -33.66
C GLN A 636 -26.34 8.55 -32.22
N GLY A 637 -25.48 8.19 -31.25
CA GLY A 637 -25.64 8.52 -29.83
C GLY A 637 -26.61 7.63 -29.07
N GLU A 638 -27.14 6.56 -29.69
CA GLU A 638 -28.03 5.58 -29.07
C GLU A 638 -27.23 4.50 -28.29
N THR A 639 -26.41 4.92 -27.33
CA THR A 639 -25.41 4.05 -26.68
C THR A 639 -26.00 2.79 -26.03
N VAL A 640 -27.16 2.90 -25.38
CA VAL A 640 -27.83 1.76 -24.73
C VAL A 640 -28.26 0.71 -25.76
N HIS A 641 -28.89 1.13 -26.86
CA HIS A 641 -29.27 0.21 -27.94
C HIS A 641 -28.04 -0.40 -28.62
N GLY A 642 -26.96 0.37 -28.77
CA GLY A 642 -25.68 -0.10 -29.27
C GLY A 642 -25.09 -1.25 -28.43
N ILE A 643 -25.08 -1.09 -27.10
CA ILE A 643 -24.64 -2.12 -26.15
C ILE A 643 -25.49 -3.39 -26.28
N GLU A 644 -26.81 -3.26 -26.38
CA GLU A 644 -27.70 -4.41 -26.57
C GLU A 644 -27.43 -5.15 -27.88
N SER A 645 -27.21 -4.42 -28.96
CA SER A 645 -26.86 -4.98 -30.28
C SER A 645 -25.51 -5.69 -30.25
N TYR A 646 -24.49 -5.15 -29.59
CA TYR A 646 -23.21 -5.87 -29.39
C TYR A 646 -23.39 -7.13 -28.55
N ARG A 647 -24.17 -7.10 -27.47
CA ARG A 647 -24.49 -8.30 -26.67
C ARG A 647 -25.27 -9.35 -27.47
N LYS A 648 -26.11 -8.95 -28.42
CA LYS A 648 -26.77 -9.88 -29.35
C LYS A 648 -25.77 -10.49 -30.33
N ALA A 649 -24.86 -9.68 -30.91
CA ALA A 649 -23.78 -10.18 -31.75
C ALA A 649 -22.92 -11.22 -31.03
N LEU A 650 -22.59 -10.98 -29.75
CA LEU A 650 -21.78 -11.85 -28.91
C LEU A 650 -22.51 -13.13 -28.44
N ARG A 651 -23.85 -13.10 -28.33
CA ARG A 651 -24.66 -14.31 -28.10
C ARG A 651 -24.62 -15.25 -29.30
N VAL A 652 -24.59 -14.69 -30.51
CA VAL A 652 -24.47 -15.44 -31.76
C VAL A 652 -23.04 -15.93 -31.98
N LYS A 653 -22.04 -15.06 -31.75
CA LYS A 653 -20.62 -15.36 -31.93
C LYS A 653 -19.81 -14.88 -30.70
N PRO A 654 -19.59 -15.75 -29.70
CA PRO A 654 -18.85 -15.38 -28.48
C PRO A 654 -17.37 -15.04 -28.70
N ASP A 655 -16.75 -15.56 -29.77
CA ASP A 655 -15.34 -15.36 -30.15
C ASP A 655 -15.15 -14.17 -31.11
N PHE A 656 -16.00 -13.14 -31.02
CA PHE A 656 -15.91 -11.94 -31.87
C PHE A 656 -15.15 -10.81 -31.17
N ALA A 657 -13.83 -10.75 -31.36
CA ALA A 657 -12.92 -9.83 -30.66
C ALA A 657 -13.30 -8.35 -30.84
N GLU A 658 -13.65 -7.92 -32.05
CA GLU A 658 -14.02 -6.53 -32.35
C GLU A 658 -15.33 -6.12 -31.68
N ALA A 659 -16.29 -7.06 -31.56
CA ALA A 659 -17.54 -6.82 -30.85
C ALA A 659 -17.31 -6.68 -29.34
N TRP A 660 -16.39 -7.45 -28.76
CA TRP A 660 -15.96 -7.28 -27.37
C TRP A 660 -15.24 -5.95 -27.15
N SER A 661 -14.35 -5.53 -28.07
CA SER A 661 -13.66 -4.24 -27.98
C SER A 661 -14.64 -3.08 -27.99
N ASN A 662 -15.53 -3.03 -28.98
CA ASN A 662 -16.50 -1.93 -29.11
C ASN A 662 -17.55 -1.94 -27.98
N LEU A 663 -17.88 -3.12 -27.43
CA LEU A 663 -18.68 -3.21 -26.22
C LEU A 663 -17.94 -2.58 -25.03
N GLY A 664 -16.62 -2.81 -24.90
CA GLY A 664 -15.78 -2.17 -23.89
C GLY A 664 -15.85 -0.66 -23.97
N ASP A 665 -15.60 -0.09 -25.16
CA ASP A 665 -15.68 1.36 -25.40
C ASP A 665 -17.06 1.93 -25.00
N ALA A 666 -18.14 1.25 -25.40
CA ALA A 666 -19.50 1.67 -25.11
C ALA A 666 -19.85 1.60 -23.61
N LEU A 667 -19.39 0.56 -22.91
CA LEU A 667 -19.57 0.42 -21.46
C LEU A 667 -18.80 1.48 -20.70
N GLY A 668 -17.57 1.78 -21.12
CA GLY A 668 -16.75 2.86 -20.57
C GLY A 668 -17.43 4.22 -20.68
N ALA A 669 -18.04 4.53 -21.84
CA ALA A 669 -18.81 5.76 -22.06
C ALA A 669 -20.06 5.87 -21.15
N THR A 670 -20.63 4.74 -20.71
CA THR A 670 -21.75 4.72 -19.74
C THR A 670 -21.31 4.71 -18.28
N GLY A 671 -20.01 4.65 -18.00
CA GLY A 671 -19.44 4.59 -16.66
C GLY A 671 -19.36 3.19 -16.03
N ASP A 672 -19.71 2.12 -16.77
CA ASP A 672 -19.54 0.73 -16.32
C ASP A 672 -18.08 0.27 -16.48
N LYS A 673 -17.21 0.78 -15.58
CA LYS A 673 -15.78 0.45 -15.58
C LYS A 673 -15.46 -1.04 -15.42
N PRO A 674 -16.16 -1.81 -14.54
CA PRO A 674 -15.94 -3.25 -14.47
C PRO A 674 -16.28 -3.97 -15.79
N GLY A 675 -17.40 -3.60 -16.43
CA GLY A 675 -17.82 -4.15 -17.72
C GLY A 675 -16.86 -3.82 -18.86
N GLU A 676 -16.37 -2.58 -18.92
CA GLU A 676 -15.36 -2.11 -19.88
C GLU A 676 -14.09 -2.95 -19.83
N ILE A 677 -13.49 -3.11 -18.64
CA ILE A 677 -12.24 -3.85 -18.45
C ILE A 677 -12.40 -5.33 -18.83
N GLU A 678 -13.52 -5.96 -18.45
CA GLU A 678 -13.79 -7.36 -18.80
C GLU A 678 -13.95 -7.52 -20.31
N ALA A 679 -14.67 -6.62 -20.97
CA ALA A 679 -14.87 -6.66 -22.42
C ALA A 679 -13.54 -6.56 -23.18
N TYR A 680 -12.64 -5.65 -22.79
CA TYR A 680 -11.29 -5.59 -23.37
C TYR A 680 -10.46 -6.85 -23.11
N ARG A 681 -10.51 -7.42 -21.90
CA ARG A 681 -9.82 -8.68 -21.60
C ARG A 681 -10.33 -9.83 -22.45
N ARG A 682 -11.64 -9.91 -22.72
CA ARG A 682 -12.21 -10.91 -23.62
C ARG A 682 -11.75 -10.71 -25.06
N ALA A 683 -11.75 -9.46 -25.55
CA ALA A 683 -11.23 -9.14 -26.88
C ALA A 683 -9.77 -9.57 -27.03
N ILE A 684 -8.91 -9.28 -26.04
CA ILE A 684 -7.50 -9.69 -26.01
C ILE A 684 -7.32 -11.21 -25.90
N GLY A 685 -8.15 -11.89 -25.09
CA GLY A 685 -8.12 -13.34 -24.96
C GLY A 685 -8.45 -14.06 -26.27
N ILE A 686 -9.24 -13.44 -27.14
CA ILE A 686 -9.56 -13.93 -28.48
C ILE A 686 -8.47 -13.54 -29.48
N ASN A 687 -8.08 -12.26 -29.52
CA ASN A 687 -7.02 -11.76 -30.39
C ASN A 687 -6.02 -10.89 -29.61
N PRO A 688 -4.86 -11.46 -29.22
CA PRO A 688 -3.87 -10.76 -28.41
C PRO A 688 -3.01 -9.77 -29.21
N GLN A 689 -3.20 -9.64 -30.54
CA GLN A 689 -2.42 -8.76 -31.42
C GLN A 689 -3.04 -7.37 -31.60
N LEU A 690 -4.14 -7.07 -30.91
CA LEU A 690 -4.85 -5.79 -31.03
C LEU A 690 -4.20 -4.71 -30.14
N ALA A 691 -3.17 -4.03 -30.63
CA ALA A 691 -2.48 -2.96 -29.92
C ALA A 691 -3.43 -1.86 -29.38
N PRO A 692 -4.46 -1.39 -30.11
CA PRO A 692 -5.41 -0.41 -29.58
C PRO A 692 -6.18 -0.90 -28.36
N VAL A 693 -6.55 -2.18 -28.32
CA VAL A 693 -7.31 -2.77 -27.21
C VAL A 693 -6.45 -2.88 -25.95
N TRP A 694 -5.17 -3.23 -26.10
CA TRP A 694 -4.20 -3.20 -25.00
C TRP A 694 -4.01 -1.80 -24.42
N SER A 695 -3.97 -0.78 -25.28
CA SER A 695 -3.87 0.63 -24.87
C SER A 695 -5.13 1.10 -24.13
N ASN A 696 -6.32 0.78 -24.66
CA ASN A 696 -7.59 1.13 -24.05
C ASN A 696 -7.78 0.41 -22.70
N LEU A 697 -7.41 -0.88 -22.62
CA LEU A 697 -7.36 -1.60 -21.35
C LEU A 697 -6.43 -0.92 -20.35
N GLY A 698 -5.25 -0.50 -20.81
CA GLY A 698 -4.31 0.26 -20.00
C GLY A 698 -4.92 1.52 -19.40
N ASN A 699 -5.58 2.34 -20.22
CA ASN A 699 -6.26 3.55 -19.74
C ASN A 699 -7.41 3.23 -18.76
N ALA A 700 -8.26 2.26 -19.08
CA ALA A 700 -9.36 1.85 -18.20
C ALA A 700 -8.85 1.34 -16.83
N LEU A 701 -7.72 0.63 -16.82
CA LEU A 701 -7.07 0.17 -15.59
C LEU A 701 -6.49 1.33 -14.76
N LEU A 702 -5.95 2.38 -15.38
CA LEU A 702 -5.50 3.59 -14.66
C LEU A 702 -6.67 4.28 -13.97
N GLU A 703 -7.78 4.47 -14.68
CA GLU A 703 -8.99 5.12 -14.13
C GLU A 703 -9.60 4.31 -12.97
N ALA A 704 -9.39 2.99 -12.97
CA ALA A 704 -9.75 2.07 -11.89
C ALA A 704 -8.70 1.99 -10.75
N GLY A 705 -7.57 2.71 -10.85
CA GLY A 705 -6.50 2.71 -9.85
C GLY A 705 -5.58 1.48 -9.89
N ARG A 706 -5.64 0.67 -10.94
CA ARG A 706 -4.85 -0.58 -11.13
C ARG A 706 -3.57 -0.31 -11.91
N ILE A 707 -2.72 0.53 -11.31
CA ILE A 707 -1.58 1.17 -11.98
C ILE A 707 -0.59 0.14 -12.58
N GLY A 708 -0.25 -0.93 -11.83
CA GLY A 708 0.73 -1.92 -12.30
C GLY A 708 0.28 -2.70 -13.53
N GLU A 709 -0.99 -3.10 -13.60
CA GLU A 709 -1.54 -3.79 -14.78
C GLU A 709 -1.72 -2.85 -15.97
N ALA A 710 -2.07 -1.59 -15.69
CA ALA A 710 -2.14 -0.57 -16.72
C ALA A 710 -0.78 -0.40 -17.41
N LEU A 711 0.30 -0.31 -16.63
CA LEU A 711 1.66 -0.19 -17.16
C LEU A 711 2.01 -1.36 -18.08
N LEU A 712 1.72 -2.59 -17.67
CA LEU A 712 1.96 -3.78 -18.50
C LEU A 712 1.14 -3.75 -19.80
N SER A 713 -0.13 -3.36 -19.72
CA SER A 713 -1.02 -3.30 -20.88
C SER A 713 -0.58 -2.24 -21.87
N CYS A 714 -0.22 -1.03 -21.40
CA CYS A 714 0.31 0.03 -22.25
C CYS A 714 1.65 -0.33 -22.88
N ARG A 715 2.59 -0.97 -22.14
CA ARG A 715 3.85 -1.46 -22.71
C ARG A 715 3.59 -2.46 -23.82
N ARG A 716 2.65 -3.39 -23.59
CA ARG A 716 2.28 -4.38 -24.59
C ARG A 716 1.72 -3.74 -25.86
N ALA A 717 0.91 -2.68 -25.72
CA ALA A 717 0.42 -1.92 -26.87
C ALA A 717 1.57 -1.34 -27.71
N THR A 718 2.55 -0.70 -27.07
CA THR A 718 3.72 -0.11 -27.75
C THR A 718 4.70 -1.15 -28.32
N GLU A 719 4.74 -2.36 -27.77
CA GLU A 719 5.52 -3.47 -28.32
C GLU A 719 4.88 -4.07 -29.58
N LEU A 720 3.55 -4.16 -29.59
CA LEU A 720 2.78 -4.70 -30.71
C LEU A 720 2.76 -3.73 -31.89
N ASP A 721 2.63 -2.44 -31.60
CA ASP A 721 2.66 -1.38 -32.61
C ASP A 721 3.47 -0.18 -32.10
N PRO A 722 4.78 -0.12 -32.44
CA PRO A 722 5.65 1.00 -32.07
C PRO A 722 5.28 2.32 -32.74
N ASP A 723 4.50 2.30 -33.83
CA ASP A 723 4.09 3.49 -34.58
C ASP A 723 2.71 4.00 -34.16
N PHE A 724 2.15 3.51 -33.04
CA PHE A 724 0.87 3.93 -32.48
C PHE A 724 1.01 5.04 -31.42
N PRO A 725 0.72 6.32 -31.75
CA PRO A 725 1.02 7.45 -30.85
C PRO A 725 0.21 7.41 -29.54
N ALA A 726 -1.06 7.02 -29.60
CA ALA A 726 -1.92 6.94 -28.42
C ALA A 726 -1.45 5.85 -27.43
N GLY A 727 -0.82 4.76 -27.91
CA GLY A 727 -0.18 3.76 -27.06
C GLY A 727 0.97 4.35 -26.23
N TRP A 728 1.81 5.17 -26.84
CA TRP A 728 2.91 5.86 -26.16
C TRP A 728 2.41 6.92 -25.16
N ASN A 729 1.36 7.68 -25.50
CA ASN A 729 0.72 8.62 -24.56
C ASN A 729 0.15 7.90 -23.33
N ASN A 730 -0.59 6.81 -23.53
CA ASN A 730 -1.16 6.03 -22.42
C ASN A 730 -0.09 5.32 -21.59
N LEU A 731 1.03 4.92 -22.20
CA LEU A 731 2.20 4.45 -21.47
C LEU A 731 2.82 5.58 -20.61
N GLY A 732 2.95 6.79 -21.15
CA GLY A 732 3.41 7.95 -20.41
C GLY A 732 2.54 8.27 -19.19
N ASN A 733 1.22 8.21 -19.36
CA ASN A 733 0.28 8.38 -18.24
C ASN A 733 0.42 7.27 -17.20
N ALA A 734 0.57 6.01 -17.61
CA ALA A 734 0.77 4.91 -16.67
C ALA A 734 2.09 5.03 -15.90
N LEU A 735 3.18 5.39 -16.58
CA LEU A 735 4.49 5.62 -15.97
C LEU A 735 4.45 6.78 -14.95
N ARG A 736 3.73 7.86 -15.27
CA ARG A 736 3.56 9.00 -14.36
C ARG A 736 2.85 8.58 -13.07
N GLU A 737 1.77 7.81 -13.17
CA GLU A 737 1.05 7.30 -11.99
C GLU A 737 1.87 6.25 -11.20
N CYS A 738 2.81 5.54 -11.85
CA CYS A 738 3.78 4.67 -11.18
C CYS A 738 4.89 5.42 -10.42
N GLY A 739 5.05 6.74 -10.62
CA GLY A 739 6.19 7.51 -10.08
C GLY A 739 7.42 7.57 -11.00
N GLU A 740 7.37 6.90 -12.16
CA GLU A 740 8.46 6.83 -13.15
C GLU A 740 8.42 8.05 -14.08
N HIS A 741 8.57 9.24 -13.50
CA HIS A 741 8.26 10.50 -14.17
C HIS A 741 9.20 10.82 -15.35
N GLU A 742 10.50 10.47 -15.27
CA GLU A 742 11.44 10.62 -16.39
C GLU A 742 11.09 9.72 -17.59
N GLU A 743 10.72 8.47 -17.34
CA GLU A 743 10.29 7.55 -18.41
C GLU A 743 8.94 7.97 -18.99
N ALA A 744 8.06 8.54 -18.16
CA ALA A 744 6.80 9.12 -18.63
C ALA A 744 7.04 10.27 -19.63
N VAL A 745 8.01 11.14 -19.36
CA VAL A 745 8.43 12.19 -20.30
C VAL A 745 8.89 11.58 -21.63
N LYS A 746 9.78 10.59 -21.60
CA LYS A 746 10.28 9.93 -22.83
C LYS A 746 9.17 9.25 -23.64
N ALA A 747 8.19 8.63 -22.97
CA ALA A 747 7.06 8.01 -23.64
C ALA A 747 6.17 9.07 -24.32
N CYS A 748 5.90 10.19 -23.64
CA CYS A 748 5.14 11.30 -24.24
C CYS A 748 5.90 11.95 -25.42
N GLU A 749 7.21 12.14 -25.30
CA GLU A 749 8.06 12.63 -26.39
C GLU A 749 8.04 11.66 -27.59
N SER A 750 8.00 10.35 -27.35
CA SER A 750 7.86 9.34 -28.41
C SER A 750 6.52 9.46 -29.14
N ALA A 751 5.41 9.67 -28.40
CA ALA A 751 4.10 9.94 -29.00
C ALA A 751 4.14 11.20 -29.88
N LEU A 752 4.75 12.28 -29.38
CA LEU A 752 4.87 13.57 -30.09
C LEU A 752 5.81 13.52 -31.29
N LYS A 753 6.80 12.62 -31.30
CA LYS A 753 7.66 12.39 -32.46
C LYS A 753 6.87 11.78 -33.62
N LEU A 754 5.94 10.88 -33.32
CA LEU A 754 5.06 10.25 -34.31
C LEU A 754 3.96 11.23 -34.75
N GLU A 755 3.35 11.94 -33.80
CA GLU A 755 2.28 12.91 -34.07
C GLU A 755 2.49 14.23 -33.29
N PRO A 756 3.17 15.23 -33.88
CA PRO A 756 3.50 16.48 -33.19
C PRO A 756 2.29 17.35 -32.79
N ARG A 757 1.12 17.12 -33.41
CA ARG A 757 -0.13 17.85 -33.14
C ARG A 757 -1.10 17.06 -32.25
N LEU A 758 -0.61 16.07 -31.50
CA LEU A 758 -1.41 15.32 -30.53
C LEU A 758 -1.52 16.10 -29.20
N ALA A 759 -2.63 16.83 -29.01
CA ALA A 759 -2.85 17.68 -27.83
C ALA A 759 -2.78 16.90 -26.50
N GLU A 760 -3.32 15.68 -26.47
CA GLU A 760 -3.30 14.80 -25.30
C GLU A 760 -1.87 14.49 -24.84
N ALA A 761 -0.96 14.19 -25.78
CA ALA A 761 0.44 13.90 -25.47
C ALA A 761 1.21 15.13 -24.96
N TRP A 762 0.91 16.32 -25.48
CA TRP A 762 1.43 17.57 -24.90
C TRP A 762 0.91 17.81 -23.48
N GLY A 763 -0.38 17.53 -23.25
CA GLY A 763 -1.00 17.60 -21.92
C GLY A 763 -0.36 16.63 -20.91
N SER A 764 -0.17 15.38 -21.32
CA SER A 764 0.48 14.33 -20.52
C SER A 764 1.95 14.64 -20.26
N LEU A 765 2.68 15.15 -21.25
CA LEU A 765 4.06 15.62 -21.10
C LEU A 765 4.15 16.74 -20.06
N GLY A 766 3.26 17.73 -20.13
CA GLY A 766 3.21 18.81 -19.15
C GLY A 766 2.96 18.28 -17.73
N ALA A 767 2.04 17.33 -17.57
CA ALA A 767 1.78 16.69 -16.28
C ALA A 767 2.99 15.90 -15.75
N ALA A 768 3.70 15.18 -16.61
CA ALA A 768 4.91 14.44 -16.21
C ALA A 768 6.06 15.39 -15.82
N LEU A 769 6.27 16.46 -16.58
CA LEU A 769 7.25 17.51 -16.26
C LEU A 769 6.90 18.26 -14.97
N HIS A 770 5.60 18.46 -14.70
CA HIS A 770 5.12 19.01 -13.44
C HIS A 770 5.52 18.13 -12.26
N SER A 771 5.29 16.81 -12.36
CA SER A 771 5.68 15.84 -11.31
C SER A 771 7.19 15.81 -11.06
N LEU A 772 8.02 16.13 -12.07
CA LEU A 772 9.48 16.30 -11.93
C LEU A 772 9.92 17.64 -11.32
N GLY A 773 8.99 18.57 -11.06
CA GLY A 773 9.33 19.94 -10.65
C GLY A 773 9.89 20.83 -11.78
N ARG A 774 9.88 20.35 -13.04
CA ARG A 774 10.34 21.10 -14.23
C ARG A 774 9.23 22.04 -14.72
N HIS A 775 8.79 22.95 -13.85
CA HIS A 775 7.57 23.72 -14.02
C HIS A 775 7.55 24.63 -15.27
N GLU A 776 8.67 25.26 -15.63
CA GLU A 776 8.74 26.11 -16.83
C GLU A 776 8.54 25.31 -18.13
N GLU A 777 9.02 24.07 -18.17
CA GLU A 777 8.85 23.19 -19.32
C GLU A 777 7.42 22.64 -19.37
N ALA A 778 6.86 22.31 -18.21
CA ALA A 778 5.46 21.92 -18.07
C ALA A 778 4.50 23.02 -18.54
N ILE A 779 4.77 24.29 -18.19
CA ILE A 779 3.98 25.44 -18.66
C ILE A 779 3.99 25.52 -20.19
N ARG A 780 5.16 25.36 -20.83
CA ARG A 780 5.27 25.37 -22.30
C ARG A 780 4.50 24.21 -22.93
N ALA A 781 4.62 23.00 -22.38
CA ALA A 781 3.89 21.83 -22.87
C ALA A 781 2.37 22.00 -22.76
N HIS A 782 1.87 22.53 -21.65
CA HIS A 782 0.45 22.83 -21.49
C HIS A 782 -0.04 23.93 -22.43
N ARG A 783 0.75 24.98 -22.68
CA ARG A 783 0.42 26.02 -23.68
C ARG A 783 0.34 25.42 -25.09
N ASN A 784 1.26 24.55 -25.47
CA ASN A 784 1.18 23.83 -26.76
C ASN A 784 -0.10 22.98 -26.87
N ALA A 785 -0.50 22.27 -25.81
CA ALA A 785 -1.76 21.52 -25.80
C ALA A 785 -2.97 22.43 -26.01
N ILE A 786 -2.98 23.61 -25.36
CA ILE A 786 -4.03 24.63 -25.51
C ILE A 786 -4.05 25.23 -26.92
N ASP A 787 -2.90 25.51 -27.51
CA ASP A 787 -2.80 26.05 -28.88
C ASP A 787 -3.37 25.09 -29.93
N ILE A 788 -3.23 23.77 -29.70
CA ILE A 788 -3.79 22.73 -30.56
C ILE A 788 -5.29 22.54 -30.29
N GLN A 789 -5.70 22.46 -29.01
CA GLN A 789 -7.07 22.20 -28.60
C GLN A 789 -7.54 23.21 -27.53
N PRO A 790 -7.97 24.42 -27.94
CA PRO A 790 -8.29 25.51 -27.03
C PRO A 790 -9.62 25.32 -26.27
N GLY A 791 -10.40 24.29 -26.62
CA GLY A 791 -11.68 23.96 -26.00
C GLY A 791 -11.62 22.93 -24.86
N GLU A 792 -10.43 22.40 -24.54
CA GLU A 792 -10.26 21.37 -23.50
C GLU A 792 -9.98 21.99 -22.12
N ALA A 793 -10.94 21.87 -21.20
CA ALA A 793 -10.84 22.45 -19.86
C ALA A 793 -9.65 21.91 -19.05
N ARG A 794 -9.32 20.61 -19.21
CA ARG A 794 -8.24 19.93 -18.47
C ARG A 794 -6.88 20.57 -18.71
N HIS A 795 -6.60 21.07 -19.91
CA HIS A 795 -5.31 21.69 -20.22
C HIS A 795 -5.12 23.02 -19.46
N TYR A 796 -6.16 23.85 -19.39
CA TYR A 796 -6.13 25.08 -18.60
C TYR A 796 -6.05 24.82 -17.10
N PHE A 797 -6.74 23.77 -16.62
CA PHE A 797 -6.65 23.34 -15.23
C PHE A 797 -5.20 22.95 -14.85
N ASN A 798 -4.58 22.04 -15.63
CA ASN A 798 -3.21 21.60 -15.38
C ASN A 798 -2.19 22.75 -15.49
N LEU A 799 -2.40 23.67 -16.43
CA LEU A 799 -1.62 24.90 -16.53
C LEU A 799 -1.77 25.76 -15.28
N GLY A 800 -2.99 25.98 -14.80
CA GLY A 800 -3.29 26.75 -13.59
C GLY A 800 -2.59 26.19 -12.35
N VAL A 801 -2.69 24.87 -12.14
CA VAL A 801 -1.99 24.18 -11.04
C VAL A 801 -0.47 24.33 -11.16
N THR A 802 0.10 24.21 -12.35
CA THR A 802 1.55 24.38 -12.57
C THR A 802 2.01 25.83 -12.35
N LEU A 803 1.21 26.80 -12.79
CA LEU A 803 1.48 28.23 -12.54
C LEU A 803 1.44 28.55 -11.05
N GLN A 804 0.53 27.93 -10.30
CA GLN A 804 0.46 28.10 -8.85
C GLN A 804 1.73 27.57 -8.17
N HIS A 805 2.18 26.37 -8.53
CA HIS A 805 3.40 25.75 -7.97
C HIS A 805 4.71 26.43 -8.42
N SER A 806 4.68 27.24 -9.48
CA SER A 806 5.80 28.08 -9.93
C SER A 806 5.74 29.52 -9.40
N GLY A 807 4.69 29.89 -8.67
CA GLY A 807 4.54 31.22 -8.05
C GLY A 807 3.87 32.28 -8.93
N HIS A 808 3.34 31.90 -10.09
CA HIS A 808 2.63 32.79 -11.03
C HIS A 808 1.13 32.89 -10.68
N GLY A 809 0.82 33.35 -9.45
CA GLY A 809 -0.53 33.34 -8.88
C GLY A 809 -1.64 33.99 -9.74
N PRO A 810 -1.45 35.21 -10.28
CA PRO A 810 -2.46 35.84 -11.14
C PRO A 810 -2.76 35.07 -12.43
N GLU A 811 -1.72 34.52 -13.08
CA GLU A 811 -1.89 33.69 -14.28
C GLU A 811 -2.55 32.34 -13.95
N ALA A 812 -2.26 31.78 -12.77
CA ALA A 812 -2.92 30.58 -12.28
C ALA A 812 -4.44 30.79 -12.13
N ILE A 813 -4.85 31.89 -11.48
CA ILE A 813 -6.27 32.27 -11.34
C ILE A 813 -6.93 32.46 -12.71
N ALA A 814 -6.26 33.15 -13.64
CA ALA A 814 -6.79 33.35 -14.99
C ALA A 814 -6.98 32.01 -15.74
N SER A 815 -6.03 31.09 -15.62
CA SER A 815 -6.08 29.77 -16.26
C SER A 815 -7.18 28.90 -15.65
N LEU A 816 -7.31 28.87 -14.32
CA LEU A 816 -8.38 28.13 -13.64
C LEU A 816 -9.76 28.68 -13.99
N ARG A 817 -9.94 30.01 -14.02
CA ARG A 817 -11.20 30.63 -14.50
C ARG A 817 -11.50 30.26 -15.95
N ARG A 818 -10.49 30.14 -16.81
CA ARG A 818 -10.68 29.70 -18.19
C ARG A 818 -11.11 28.23 -18.27
N ALA A 819 -10.54 27.36 -17.44
CA ALA A 819 -11.00 25.97 -17.31
C ALA A 819 -12.47 25.90 -16.92
N LEU A 820 -12.90 26.70 -15.92
CA LEU A 820 -14.28 26.77 -15.46
C LEU A 820 -15.26 27.40 -16.46
N ALA A 821 -14.77 28.30 -17.33
CA ALA A 821 -15.58 28.83 -18.43
C ALA A 821 -15.88 27.77 -19.51
N LEU A 822 -15.01 26.76 -19.65
CA LEU A 822 -15.18 25.64 -20.58
C LEU A 822 -15.99 24.50 -19.93
N ASP A 823 -15.71 24.18 -18.67
CA ASP A 823 -16.47 23.23 -17.86
C ASP A 823 -16.84 23.83 -16.49
N PRO A 824 -18.05 24.42 -16.37
CA PRO A 824 -18.55 24.98 -15.12
C PRO A 824 -18.82 23.95 -14.01
N GLN A 825 -18.69 22.64 -14.27
CA GLN A 825 -18.89 21.59 -13.27
C GLN A 825 -17.57 20.97 -12.79
N TYR A 826 -16.43 21.49 -13.24
CA TYR A 826 -15.11 20.95 -12.91
C TYR A 826 -14.75 21.22 -11.44
N ALA A 827 -15.25 20.38 -10.53
CA ALA A 827 -15.16 20.56 -9.09
C ALA A 827 -13.73 20.69 -8.54
N GLN A 828 -12.76 20.00 -9.15
CA GLN A 828 -11.34 20.13 -8.77
C GLN A 828 -10.78 21.50 -9.15
N ALA A 829 -11.12 22.06 -10.31
CA ALA A 829 -10.69 23.40 -10.72
C ALA A 829 -11.28 24.49 -9.82
N HIS A 830 -12.55 24.38 -9.41
CA HIS A 830 -13.15 25.27 -8.41
C HIS A 830 -12.40 25.19 -7.06
N TRP A 831 -12.05 23.97 -6.63
CA TRP A 831 -11.30 23.77 -5.38
C TRP A 831 -9.91 24.40 -5.41
N ASP A 832 -9.13 24.18 -6.46
CA ASP A 832 -7.80 24.79 -6.57
C ASP A 832 -7.87 26.31 -6.76
N LEU A 833 -8.89 26.81 -7.47
CA LEU A 833 -9.17 28.24 -7.58
C LEU A 833 -9.49 28.86 -6.22
N SER A 834 -10.24 28.17 -5.36
CA SER A 834 -10.58 28.65 -4.03
C SER A 834 -9.33 28.99 -3.21
N PHE A 835 -8.31 28.13 -3.23
CA PHE A 835 -7.05 28.38 -2.52
C PHE A 835 -6.23 29.51 -3.11
N ALA A 836 -6.20 29.64 -4.43
CA ALA A 836 -5.51 30.75 -5.09
C ALA A 836 -6.19 32.10 -4.77
N LEU A 837 -7.53 32.15 -4.76
CA LEU A 837 -8.31 33.34 -4.40
C LEU A 837 -8.17 33.68 -2.91
N LEU A 838 -8.39 32.71 -2.01
CA LEU A 838 -8.26 32.91 -0.57
C LEU A 838 -6.84 33.35 -0.21
N GLY A 839 -5.82 32.66 -0.73
CA GLY A 839 -4.41 32.98 -0.48
C GLY A 839 -3.95 34.33 -1.04
N SER A 840 -4.64 34.87 -2.04
CA SER A 840 -4.42 36.23 -2.57
C SER A 840 -5.29 37.31 -1.91
N GLY A 841 -6.20 36.93 -1.00
CA GLY A 841 -7.08 37.85 -0.28
C GLY A 841 -8.39 38.18 -1.01
N GLN A 842 -8.73 37.51 -2.11
CA GLN A 842 -10.03 37.61 -2.79
C GLN A 842 -11.09 36.75 -2.07
N LEU A 843 -11.38 37.10 -0.81
CA LEU A 843 -12.11 36.24 0.12
C LEU A 843 -13.54 35.91 -0.30
N PRO A 844 -14.39 36.85 -0.75
CA PRO A 844 -15.80 36.55 -1.03
C PRO A 844 -15.98 35.51 -2.14
N GLU A 845 -15.19 35.60 -3.21
CA GLU A 845 -15.17 34.62 -4.30
C GLU A 845 -14.48 33.34 -3.84
N GLY A 846 -13.33 33.46 -3.15
CA GLY A 846 -12.59 32.31 -2.63
C GLY A 846 -13.45 31.37 -1.76
N TRP A 847 -14.29 31.92 -0.88
CA TRP A 847 -15.21 31.11 -0.07
C TRP A 847 -16.36 30.48 -0.86
N GLN A 848 -16.82 31.11 -1.95
CA GLN A 848 -17.83 30.51 -2.83
C GLN A 848 -17.23 29.30 -3.56
N GLU A 849 -16.02 29.48 -4.07
CA GLU A 849 -15.24 28.42 -4.73
C GLU A 849 -14.90 27.27 -3.76
N TYR A 850 -14.63 27.60 -2.49
CA TYR A 850 -14.30 26.62 -1.44
C TYR A 850 -15.44 25.62 -1.16
N GLU A 851 -16.70 25.96 -1.45
CA GLU A 851 -17.85 25.05 -1.30
C GLU A 851 -17.89 23.92 -2.33
N TRP A 852 -17.13 24.03 -3.43
CA TRP A 852 -17.04 22.94 -4.41
C TRP A 852 -16.30 21.72 -3.91
N ARG A 853 -15.64 21.81 -2.74
CA ARG A 853 -15.04 20.67 -2.05
C ARG A 853 -15.99 19.49 -1.88
N TRP A 854 -17.29 19.75 -1.73
CA TRP A 854 -18.34 18.75 -1.56
C TRP A 854 -18.76 18.02 -2.84
N ARG A 855 -18.31 18.50 -4.01
CA ARG A 855 -18.58 17.90 -5.32
C ARG A 855 -17.40 17.11 -5.87
N ARG A 856 -16.28 17.09 -5.14
CA ARG A 856 -15.10 16.32 -5.51
C ARG A 856 -15.28 14.84 -5.20
N ARG A 857 -14.64 13.99 -6.00
CA ARG A 857 -14.56 12.55 -5.76
C ARG A 857 -13.78 12.28 -4.45
N GLY A 858 -14.35 11.51 -3.54
CA GLY A 858 -13.72 11.19 -2.25
C GLY A 858 -13.86 12.25 -1.16
N ALA A 859 -14.72 13.26 -1.36
CA ALA A 859 -15.07 14.19 -0.29
C ALA A 859 -15.77 13.46 0.89
N ASP A 860 -15.48 13.88 2.13
CA ASP A 860 -16.11 13.35 3.33
C ASP A 860 -17.65 13.50 3.22
N SER A 861 -18.35 12.38 3.41
CA SER A 861 -19.78 12.25 3.19
C SER A 861 -20.61 12.48 4.45
N ARG A 862 -20.02 13.00 5.54
CA ARG A 862 -20.72 13.47 6.74
C ARG A 862 -21.74 14.57 6.37
N ARG A 863 -22.90 14.14 5.90
CA ARG A 863 -24.05 14.97 5.60
C ARG A 863 -25.14 14.54 6.56
N TYR A 864 -25.47 15.43 7.50
CA TYR A 864 -26.66 15.25 8.29
C TYR A 864 -27.90 15.59 7.46
N GLU A 865 -29.06 15.04 7.80
CA GLU A 865 -30.30 15.21 7.02
C GLU A 865 -31.01 16.56 7.27
N PHE A 866 -30.53 17.40 8.20
CA PHE A 866 -31.12 18.71 8.50
C PHE A 866 -30.60 19.83 7.58
N ALA A 867 -31.36 20.93 7.50
CA ALA A 867 -31.13 22.03 6.57
C ALA A 867 -29.75 22.70 6.76
N ALA A 868 -29.14 23.16 5.67
CA ALA A 868 -27.94 23.98 5.75
C ALA A 868 -28.27 25.36 6.37
N TRP A 869 -27.39 25.85 7.24
CA TRP A 869 -27.51 27.18 7.81
C TRP A 869 -27.31 28.24 6.73
N ASP A 870 -28.17 29.26 6.74
CA ASP A 870 -28.21 30.36 5.78
C ASP A 870 -27.24 31.51 6.13
N GLY A 871 -26.62 31.45 7.31
CA GLY A 871 -25.76 32.49 7.87
C GLY A 871 -26.50 33.56 8.68
N ASP A 872 -27.82 33.45 8.82
CA ASP A 872 -28.61 34.39 9.62
C ASP A 872 -28.51 34.04 11.10
N ALA A 873 -27.58 34.69 11.80
CA ALA A 873 -27.39 34.53 13.24
C ALA A 873 -28.45 35.27 14.08
N SER A 874 -29.35 36.08 13.49
CA SER A 874 -30.34 36.85 14.25
C SER A 874 -31.54 36.02 14.72
N LYS A 875 -31.74 34.84 14.15
CA LYS A 875 -32.87 33.94 14.44
C LYS A 875 -32.49 32.93 15.52
N PRO A 876 -33.36 32.67 16.52
CA PRO A 876 -33.12 31.59 17.47
C PRO A 876 -33.25 30.25 16.74
N ARG A 877 -32.13 29.51 16.67
CA ARG A 877 -32.02 28.18 16.05
C ARG A 877 -30.98 27.34 16.79
N ARG A 878 -31.17 26.03 16.79
CA ARG A 878 -30.20 25.03 17.22
C ARG A 878 -29.31 24.68 16.04
N LEU A 879 -28.07 25.18 16.05
CA LEU A 879 -27.10 25.03 14.98
C LEU A 879 -26.07 23.95 15.34
N LEU A 880 -25.95 22.91 14.51
CA LEU A 880 -24.83 21.97 14.58
C LEU A 880 -23.69 22.43 13.67
N LEU A 881 -22.56 22.77 14.27
CA LEU A 881 -21.28 22.94 13.60
C LEU A 881 -20.50 21.64 13.70
N TRP A 882 -19.85 21.24 12.62
CA TRP A 882 -19.07 20.01 12.60
C TRP A 882 -17.75 20.19 11.87
N ALA A 883 -16.72 19.55 12.40
CA ALA A 883 -15.37 19.58 11.86
C ALA A 883 -15.21 18.65 10.65
N GLU A 884 -14.73 19.21 9.54
CA GLU A 884 -14.56 18.48 8.27
C GLU A 884 -13.11 18.10 7.90
N GLN A 885 -12.10 18.61 8.62
CA GLN A 885 -10.67 18.44 8.27
C GLN A 885 -9.85 18.00 9.50
N GLY A 886 -8.55 18.31 9.51
CA GLY A 886 -7.65 17.97 10.62
C GLY A 886 -7.73 18.95 11.79
N VAL A 887 -7.17 18.54 12.94
CA VAL A 887 -7.14 19.31 14.20
C VAL A 887 -6.67 20.76 14.03
N GLY A 888 -5.69 21.02 13.16
CA GLY A 888 -5.20 22.39 12.91
C GLY A 888 -6.25 23.30 12.30
N ASP A 889 -7.02 22.79 11.34
CA ASP A 889 -8.10 23.51 10.70
C ASP A 889 -9.29 23.68 11.66
N GLU A 890 -9.57 22.68 12.50
CA GLU A 890 -10.57 22.79 13.57
C GLU A 890 -10.25 23.95 14.53
N ILE A 891 -8.99 24.06 14.96
CA ILE A 891 -8.53 25.19 15.77
C ILE A 891 -8.65 26.50 14.99
N LEU A 892 -8.14 26.57 13.75
CA LEU A 892 -8.20 27.77 12.91
C LEU A 892 -9.63 28.31 12.77
N TYR A 893 -10.56 27.45 12.36
CA TYR A 893 -11.94 27.86 12.11
C TYR A 893 -12.74 28.10 13.40
N ALA A 894 -12.38 27.47 14.53
CA ALA A 894 -12.97 27.80 15.82
C ALA A 894 -12.77 29.27 16.23
N GLY A 895 -11.79 29.97 15.66
CA GLY A 895 -11.61 31.41 15.82
C GLY A 895 -12.78 32.27 15.28
N MET A 896 -13.74 31.66 14.57
CA MET A 896 -15.00 32.31 14.15
C MET A 896 -16.15 32.15 15.15
N LEU A 897 -16.04 31.24 16.12
CA LEU A 897 -17.09 31.00 17.11
C LEU A 897 -17.39 32.21 18.00
N PRO A 898 -16.40 33.01 18.46
CA PRO A 898 -16.67 34.20 19.27
C PRO A 898 -17.64 35.18 18.61
N ASP A 899 -17.66 35.24 17.27
CA ASP A 899 -18.56 36.11 16.50
C ASP A 899 -20.03 35.63 16.59
N LEU A 900 -20.26 34.37 16.96
CA LEU A 900 -21.58 33.73 17.04
C LEU A 900 -22.09 33.56 18.47
N VAL A 901 -21.22 33.49 19.48
CA VAL A 901 -21.61 33.22 20.89
C VAL A 901 -22.50 34.32 21.49
N SER A 902 -22.46 35.53 20.93
CA SER A 902 -23.35 36.64 21.36
C SER A 902 -24.72 36.66 20.67
N SER A 903 -24.96 35.72 19.74
CA SER A 903 -26.21 35.65 18.98
C SER A 903 -27.28 34.80 19.69
N PRO A 904 -28.55 34.86 19.27
CA PRO A 904 -29.62 33.96 19.72
C PRO A 904 -29.44 32.47 19.36
N LEU A 905 -28.35 32.07 18.70
CA LEU A 905 -28.11 30.68 18.30
C LEU A 905 -27.75 29.79 19.50
N SER A 906 -28.30 28.59 19.53
CA SER A 906 -27.85 27.51 20.41
C SER A 906 -26.91 26.61 19.61
N ILE A 907 -25.61 26.66 19.92
CA ILE A 907 -24.57 26.06 19.08
C ILE A 907 -24.10 24.75 19.72
N ALA A 908 -24.09 23.68 18.93
CA ALA A 908 -23.33 22.49 19.20
C ALA A 908 -22.17 22.36 18.22
N LEU A 909 -21.02 21.90 18.70
CA LEU A 909 -19.80 21.80 17.94
C LEU A 909 -19.23 20.38 18.05
N GLU A 910 -19.30 19.63 16.96
CA GLU A 910 -18.68 18.31 16.85
C GLU A 910 -17.21 18.42 16.39
N VAL A 911 -16.27 17.90 17.18
CA VAL A 911 -14.81 18.07 16.99
C VAL A 911 -14.01 16.83 17.31
N ASP A 912 -12.75 16.76 16.88
CA ASP A 912 -11.80 15.71 17.28
C ASP A 912 -11.81 15.54 18.83
N PRO A 913 -11.94 14.30 19.35
CA PRO A 913 -12.03 14.07 20.79
C PRO A 913 -10.88 14.68 21.60
N ARG A 914 -9.69 14.82 21.00
CA ARG A 914 -8.53 15.45 21.65
C ARG A 914 -8.72 16.94 21.95
N LEU A 915 -9.59 17.62 21.20
CA LEU A 915 -9.93 19.04 21.41
C LEU A 915 -11.08 19.25 22.41
N GLY A 916 -11.83 18.19 22.73
CA GLY A 916 -13.06 18.28 23.53
C GLY A 916 -12.92 19.09 24.82
N PRO A 917 -12.00 18.73 25.73
CA PRO A 917 -11.81 19.48 26.98
C PRO A 917 -11.39 20.95 26.77
N LEU A 918 -10.49 21.19 25.81
CA LEU A 918 -9.97 22.53 25.50
C LEU A 918 -11.07 23.44 24.96
N PHE A 919 -11.86 22.95 24.02
CA PHE A 919 -12.94 23.71 23.40
C PHE A 919 -14.08 23.94 24.39
N HIS A 920 -14.42 22.93 25.21
CA HIS A 920 -15.44 23.08 26.25
C HIS A 920 -15.12 24.23 27.21
N ARG A 921 -13.86 24.35 27.63
CA ARG A 921 -13.42 25.46 28.49
C ARG A 921 -13.35 26.80 27.76
N SER A 922 -12.97 26.78 26.48
CA SER A 922 -12.72 27.99 25.69
C SER A 922 -14.00 28.68 25.20
N PHE A 923 -15.08 27.92 25.02
CA PHE A 923 -16.34 28.41 24.46
C PHE A 923 -17.52 28.16 25.41
N PRO A 924 -17.59 28.90 26.55
CA PRO A 924 -18.73 28.79 27.45
C PRO A 924 -20.02 29.15 26.71
N GLY A 925 -21.00 28.25 26.71
CA GLY A 925 -22.26 28.39 25.96
C GLY A 925 -22.33 27.59 24.66
N VAL A 926 -21.23 26.98 24.20
CA VAL A 926 -21.23 26.04 23.08
C VAL A 926 -21.22 24.60 23.61
N SER A 927 -22.13 23.76 23.11
CA SER A 927 -22.16 22.34 23.43
C SER A 927 -21.11 21.58 22.62
N VAL A 928 -19.98 21.23 23.23
CA VAL A 928 -18.89 20.52 22.55
C VAL A 928 -19.16 19.01 22.56
N ILE A 929 -19.19 18.41 21.38
CA ILE A 929 -19.50 17.00 21.16
C ILE A 929 -18.25 16.30 20.59
N PRO A 930 -17.74 15.24 21.21
CA PRO A 930 -16.62 14.50 20.65
C PRO A 930 -17.09 13.70 19.42
N ARG A 931 -16.37 13.87 18.31
CA ARG A 931 -16.61 13.19 17.05
C ARG A 931 -16.49 11.66 17.21
N ARG A 932 -17.48 10.91 16.70
CA ARG A 932 -17.52 9.44 16.69
C ARG A 932 -17.86 8.89 15.30
N ASP A 933 -17.38 7.69 14.99
CA ASP A 933 -17.72 6.97 13.77
C ASP A 933 -18.29 5.57 14.12
N PRO A 934 -19.58 5.29 13.85
CA PRO A 934 -20.56 6.17 13.19
C PRO A 934 -20.98 7.36 14.05
N ALA A 935 -21.53 8.40 13.42
CA ALA A 935 -22.02 9.60 14.09
C ALA A 935 -23.05 9.24 15.18
N ALA A 936 -23.02 9.97 16.31
CA ALA A 936 -23.87 9.67 17.45
C ALA A 936 -25.37 9.75 17.08
N ALA A 937 -26.15 8.74 17.49
CA ALA A 937 -27.58 8.62 17.19
C ALA A 937 -28.46 9.76 17.78
N SER A 938 -27.91 10.63 18.63
CA SER A 938 -28.65 11.66 19.38
C SER A 938 -28.58 13.08 18.76
N LEU A 939 -28.37 13.20 17.45
CA LEU A 939 -28.31 14.50 16.76
C LEU A 939 -29.66 14.94 16.16
N ALA A 940 -30.77 14.27 16.50
CA ALA A 940 -32.11 14.50 15.94
C ALA A 940 -32.77 15.84 16.35
N ASP A 941 -32.11 16.63 17.19
CA ASP A 941 -32.69 17.80 17.85
C ASP A 941 -32.21 19.17 17.30
N TYR A 942 -31.47 19.20 16.19
CA TYR A 942 -30.93 20.45 15.61
C TYR A 942 -31.75 20.95 14.41
N ASP A 943 -31.92 22.27 14.31
CA ASP A 943 -32.71 22.92 13.26
C ASP A 943 -31.95 23.04 11.94
N CYS A 944 -30.63 23.24 12.03
CA CYS A 944 -29.76 23.44 10.87
C CYS A 944 -28.30 23.08 11.17
N GLN A 945 -27.48 23.01 10.12
CA GLN A 945 -26.06 22.66 10.20
C GLN A 945 -25.15 23.53 9.33
N ALA A 946 -23.87 23.61 9.69
CA ALA A 946 -22.82 24.06 8.79
C ALA A 946 -21.50 23.33 9.08
N PRO A 947 -20.72 22.97 8.05
CA PRO A 947 -19.31 22.66 8.22
C PRO A 947 -18.60 23.87 8.83
N LEU A 948 -17.68 23.63 9.77
CA LEU A 948 -17.01 24.71 10.50
C LEU A 948 -16.22 25.64 9.56
N GLY A 949 -15.59 25.09 8.51
CA GLY A 949 -14.87 25.89 7.52
C GLY A 949 -15.78 26.77 6.65
N SER A 950 -17.04 26.38 6.44
CA SER A 950 -18.01 27.17 5.63
C SER A 950 -18.40 28.48 6.30
N LEU A 951 -18.18 28.62 7.62
CA LEU A 951 -18.46 29.86 8.36
C LEU A 951 -17.75 31.08 7.75
N GLY A 952 -16.57 30.87 7.13
CA GLY A 952 -15.80 31.93 6.49
C GLY A 952 -16.58 32.72 5.44
N ARG A 953 -17.55 32.07 4.75
CA ARG A 953 -18.41 32.72 3.75
C ARG A 953 -19.19 33.91 4.30
N TRP A 954 -19.60 33.84 5.56
CA TRP A 954 -20.39 34.89 6.21
C TRP A 954 -19.53 35.77 7.11
N LEU A 955 -18.54 35.18 7.78
CA LEU A 955 -17.79 35.83 8.86
C LEU A 955 -16.41 36.37 8.42
N ARG A 956 -15.88 35.99 7.25
CA ARG A 956 -14.54 36.39 6.78
C ARG A 956 -14.58 36.87 5.33
N ARG A 957 -15.38 37.91 5.06
CA ARG A 957 -15.59 38.44 3.70
C ARG A 957 -14.55 39.50 3.31
N SER A 958 -13.92 40.13 4.28
CA SER A 958 -12.86 41.11 4.12
C SER A 958 -11.81 40.93 5.21
N PHE A 959 -10.62 41.53 5.04
CA PHE A 959 -9.59 41.51 6.09
C PHE A 959 -10.03 42.22 7.39
N ASP A 960 -11.00 43.14 7.32
CA ASP A 960 -11.54 43.83 8.50
C ASP A 960 -12.43 42.93 9.37
N ASP A 961 -12.97 41.85 8.79
CA ASP A 961 -13.82 40.88 9.49
C ASP A 961 -13.01 39.85 10.30
N PHE A 962 -11.67 39.87 10.20
CA PHE A 962 -10.82 38.95 10.95
C PHE A 962 -10.75 39.33 12.43
N PRO A 963 -10.42 38.36 13.30
CA PRO A 963 -10.52 38.58 14.72
C PRO A 963 -9.60 39.70 15.22
N ARG A 964 -10.15 40.59 16.04
CA ARG A 964 -9.38 41.58 16.83
C ARG A 964 -9.10 41.10 18.25
N HIS A 965 -9.38 39.83 18.55
CA HIS A 965 -9.20 39.26 19.88
C HIS A 965 -7.73 39.03 20.20
N ARG A 966 -7.40 38.99 21.49
CA ARG A 966 -6.07 38.58 21.93
C ARG A 966 -5.83 37.09 21.78
N GLY A 967 -6.87 36.27 21.62
CA GLY A 967 -6.86 34.81 21.52
C GLY A 967 -8.28 34.30 21.83
N TYR A 968 -8.59 33.05 21.48
CA TYR A 968 -9.91 32.43 21.69
C TYR A 968 -9.84 31.07 22.39
N LEU A 969 -8.65 30.48 22.55
CA LEU A 969 -8.47 29.30 23.40
C LEU A 969 -8.04 29.71 24.81
N THR A 970 -8.62 29.03 25.78
CA THR A 970 -8.29 29.17 27.21
C THR A 970 -7.59 27.89 27.65
N PRO A 971 -6.29 27.90 27.97
CA PRO A 971 -5.59 26.72 28.47
C PRO A 971 -6.01 26.41 29.91
N ASP A 972 -5.69 25.23 30.43
CA ASP A 972 -5.81 24.96 31.86
C ASP A 972 -4.83 25.87 32.62
N PRO A 973 -5.32 26.82 33.44
CA PRO A 973 -4.48 27.81 34.10
C PRO A 973 -3.57 27.18 35.16
N SER A 974 -4.04 26.12 35.84
CA SER A 974 -3.27 25.42 36.87
C SER A 974 -2.11 24.63 36.24
N ARG A 975 -2.37 23.92 35.13
CA ARG A 975 -1.31 23.24 34.36
C ARG A 975 -0.29 24.23 33.80
N ALA A 976 -0.76 25.31 33.17
CA ALA A 976 0.12 26.32 32.58
C ALA A 976 1.03 26.98 33.64
N GLN A 977 0.48 27.32 34.81
CA GLN A 977 1.26 27.88 35.92
C GLN A 977 2.27 26.86 36.48
N ALA A 978 1.86 25.60 36.61
CA ALA A 978 2.74 24.52 37.09
C ALA A 978 3.91 24.28 36.11
N TYR A 979 3.63 24.19 34.81
CA TYR A 979 4.66 24.05 33.77
C TYR A 979 5.60 25.26 33.75
N ARG A 980 5.06 26.47 33.76
CA ARG A 980 5.88 27.69 33.80
C ARG A 980 6.80 27.72 35.03
N LYS A 981 6.29 27.37 36.22
CA LYS A 981 7.09 27.30 37.46
C LYS A 981 8.21 26.25 37.36
N ARG A 982 7.89 25.06 36.85
CA ARG A 982 8.86 23.96 36.66
C ARG A 982 9.94 24.32 35.65
N LEU A 983 9.60 25.06 34.59
CA LEU A 983 10.51 25.45 33.52
C LEU A 983 11.37 26.68 33.85
N LEU A 984 10.87 27.68 34.59
CA LEU A 984 11.65 28.87 34.94
C LEU A 984 12.63 28.64 36.11
N GLY A 985 12.19 27.96 37.17
CA GLY A 985 12.91 27.97 38.44
C GLY A 985 13.11 29.40 38.96
N ASP A 986 14.30 29.70 39.48
CA ASP A 986 14.66 31.03 40.04
C ASP A 986 15.39 31.96 39.05
N GLN A 987 15.43 31.61 37.76
CA GLN A 987 16.27 32.31 36.77
C GLN A 987 15.49 33.33 35.94
N ALA A 988 16.10 34.51 35.72
CA ALA A 988 15.56 35.58 34.88
C ALA A 988 15.86 35.34 33.38
N VAL A 989 15.18 34.36 32.78
CA VAL A 989 15.28 33.99 31.34
C VAL A 989 13.91 34.05 30.65
N ARG A 990 13.90 34.13 29.32
CA ARG A 990 12.67 34.00 28.50
C ARG A 990 12.43 32.54 28.13
N LEU A 991 11.20 32.06 28.29
CA LEU A 991 10.80 30.72 27.83
C LEU A 991 10.36 30.76 26.37
N VAL A 992 11.03 30.02 25.50
CA VAL A 992 10.73 29.98 24.06
C VAL A 992 10.38 28.55 23.64
N GLY A 993 9.12 28.32 23.31
CA GLY A 993 8.67 27.02 22.82
C GLY A 993 9.01 26.83 21.35
N ILE A 994 9.49 25.64 20.95
CA ILE A 994 9.91 25.37 19.57
C ILE A 994 9.25 24.11 19.00
N SER A 995 8.85 24.16 17.73
CA SER A 995 8.37 22.98 16.98
C SER A 995 8.72 23.10 15.50
N TRP A 996 9.55 22.18 15.00
CA TRP A 996 10.29 22.32 13.75
C TRP A 996 9.89 21.32 12.65
N LYS A 997 8.97 20.40 12.91
CA LYS A 997 8.52 19.36 11.96
C LYS A 997 7.01 19.29 11.82
N SER A 998 6.57 18.77 10.67
CA SER A 998 5.17 18.48 10.38
C SER A 998 4.99 17.04 9.91
N ALA A 999 4.07 16.30 10.53
CA ALA A 999 3.66 14.96 10.09
C ALA A 999 2.66 14.96 8.92
N ASN A 1000 2.39 16.14 8.31
CA ASN A 1000 1.53 16.21 7.13
C ASN A 1000 2.17 15.43 5.97
N ARG A 1001 1.45 14.44 5.43
CA ARG A 1001 1.99 13.50 4.43
C ARG A 1001 2.29 14.15 3.08
N GLU A 1002 1.57 15.21 2.74
CA GLU A 1002 1.62 15.84 1.43
C GLU A 1002 2.68 16.95 1.38
N PHE A 1003 2.71 17.81 2.39
CA PHE A 1003 3.57 19.00 2.41
C PHE A 1003 4.55 19.03 3.57
N GLY A 1004 4.54 18.03 4.45
CA GLY A 1004 5.34 18.03 5.67
C GLY A 1004 6.83 18.18 5.40
N THR A 1005 7.38 17.51 4.40
CA THR A 1005 8.80 17.57 4.03
C THR A 1005 9.24 18.95 3.56
N LEU A 1006 8.37 19.71 2.89
CA LEU A 1006 8.67 21.03 2.34
C LEU A 1006 8.78 22.12 3.42
N LYS A 1007 8.16 21.89 4.57
CA LYS A 1007 8.06 22.83 5.70
C LYS A 1007 8.65 22.31 7.01
N SER A 1008 9.30 21.15 6.98
CA SER A 1008 9.98 20.59 8.15
C SER A 1008 11.47 20.85 8.09
N HIS A 1009 12.08 20.97 9.26
CA HIS A 1009 13.52 21.14 9.42
C HIS A 1009 14.12 19.98 10.19
N SER A 1010 15.44 19.81 10.08
CA SER A 1010 16.15 19.19 11.19
C SER A 1010 16.28 20.22 12.30
N LEU A 1011 16.25 19.80 13.56
CA LEU A 1011 16.56 20.69 14.68
C LEU A 1011 17.99 21.25 14.58
N HIS A 1012 18.90 20.54 13.88
CA HIS A 1012 20.24 21.02 13.60
C HIS A 1012 20.23 22.35 12.83
N ASP A 1013 19.26 22.57 11.92
CA ASP A 1013 19.15 23.83 11.18
C ASP A 1013 18.92 25.04 12.13
N TRP A 1014 18.43 24.78 13.35
CA TRP A 1014 18.06 25.80 14.33
C TRP A 1014 19.24 26.18 15.26
N LEU A 1015 20.44 25.63 15.07
CA LEU A 1015 21.61 25.85 15.93
C LEU A 1015 21.95 27.32 16.17
N GLY A 1016 21.85 28.17 15.14
CA GLY A 1016 22.12 29.61 15.27
C GLY A 1016 21.18 30.28 16.25
N MET A 1017 19.89 29.95 16.18
CA MET A 1017 18.86 30.47 17.08
C MET A 1017 19.01 29.91 18.50
N LEU A 1018 19.36 28.63 18.63
CA LEU A 1018 19.50 27.96 19.93
C LEU A 1018 20.68 28.46 20.77
N ARG A 1019 21.57 29.28 20.19
CA ARG A 1019 22.70 29.92 20.88
C ARG A 1019 22.39 31.33 21.40
N VAL A 1020 21.18 31.84 21.16
CA VAL A 1020 20.79 33.17 21.66
C VAL A 1020 20.78 33.16 23.20
N PRO A 1021 21.54 34.04 23.88
CA PRO A 1021 21.65 34.03 25.34
C PRO A 1021 20.34 34.50 26.00
N ARG A 1022 20.19 34.20 27.30
CA ARG A 1022 19.00 34.55 28.13
C ARG A 1022 17.68 33.92 27.67
N VAL A 1023 17.74 32.92 26.80
CA VAL A 1023 16.61 32.09 26.37
C VAL A 1023 16.72 30.70 26.99
N ARG A 1024 15.57 30.15 27.40
CA ARG A 1024 15.41 28.73 27.70
C ARG A 1024 14.40 28.15 26.72
N PHE A 1025 14.86 27.21 25.90
CA PHE A 1025 14.03 26.58 24.88
C PHE A 1025 13.19 25.45 25.49
N VAL A 1026 11.96 25.30 25.00
CA VAL A 1026 11.00 24.28 25.45
C VAL A 1026 10.55 23.48 24.24
N ASP A 1027 10.62 22.16 24.33
CA ASP A 1027 10.18 21.25 23.26
C ASP A 1027 8.65 21.24 23.16
N LEU A 1028 8.12 21.69 22.02
CA LEU A 1028 6.70 21.62 21.65
C LEU A 1028 6.48 20.70 20.44
N GLN A 1029 7.50 19.95 20.01
CA GLN A 1029 7.43 19.08 18.85
C GLN A 1029 6.83 17.73 19.22
N TYR A 1030 5.70 17.41 18.58
CA TYR A 1030 5.12 16.08 18.66
C TYR A 1030 5.94 15.03 17.88
N GLY A 1031 5.82 13.77 18.30
CA GLY A 1031 6.61 12.66 17.76
C GLY A 1031 7.87 12.40 18.58
N GLU A 1032 8.74 11.54 18.07
CA GLU A 1032 10.03 11.23 18.72
C GLU A 1032 11.02 12.38 18.48
N THR A 1033 11.54 12.96 19.57
CA THR A 1033 12.45 14.12 19.55
C THR A 1033 13.70 13.91 20.38
N ALA A 1034 13.79 12.86 21.20
CA ALA A 1034 14.83 12.71 22.21
C ALA A 1034 16.24 12.73 21.61
N SER A 1035 16.52 11.87 20.62
CA SER A 1035 17.84 11.78 20.00
C SER A 1035 18.26 13.07 19.30
N GLU A 1036 17.32 13.74 18.63
CA GLU A 1036 17.60 14.98 17.90
C GLU A 1036 17.85 16.15 18.87
N ARG A 1037 17.11 16.23 19.97
CA ARG A 1037 17.35 17.23 21.02
C ARG A 1037 18.69 17.01 21.71
N GLU A 1038 19.00 15.79 22.15
CA GLU A 1038 20.27 15.47 22.80
C GLU A 1038 21.48 15.82 21.92
N GLU A 1039 21.38 15.60 20.60
CA GLU A 1039 22.42 15.98 19.65
C GLU A 1039 22.62 17.49 19.59
N VAL A 1040 21.54 18.25 19.40
CA VAL A 1040 21.61 19.69 19.23
C VAL A 1040 21.94 20.41 20.54
N GLU A 1041 21.48 19.91 21.69
CA GLU A 1041 21.83 20.43 23.02
C GLU A 1041 23.35 20.36 23.26
N ARG A 1042 24.00 19.27 22.84
CA ARG A 1042 25.47 19.13 22.89
C ARG A 1042 26.18 20.15 22.00
N MET A 1043 25.65 20.45 20.82
CA MET A 1043 26.27 21.36 19.84
C MET A 1043 26.01 22.85 20.12
N ALA A 1044 24.82 23.18 20.61
CA ALA A 1044 24.41 24.54 20.95
C ALA A 1044 24.95 24.98 22.31
N GLY A 1045 25.26 24.02 23.21
CA GLY A 1045 25.58 24.32 24.61
C GLY A 1045 24.38 24.83 25.41
N THR A 1046 23.17 24.62 24.90
CA THR A 1046 21.90 25.10 25.48
C THR A 1046 20.93 23.94 25.56
N ARG A 1047 20.32 23.75 26.74
CA ARG A 1047 19.34 22.69 26.98
C ARG A 1047 17.97 23.08 26.44
N ILE A 1048 17.27 22.12 25.85
CA ILE A 1048 15.88 22.23 25.40
C ILE A 1048 15.01 21.46 26.40
N GLU A 1049 14.30 22.20 27.24
CA GLU A 1049 13.49 21.61 28.30
C GLU A 1049 12.33 20.79 27.72
N HIS A 1050 12.18 19.57 28.20
CA HIS A 1050 11.12 18.65 27.78
C HIS A 1050 10.36 18.14 29.00
N LEU A 1051 9.03 18.13 28.90
CA LEU A 1051 8.13 17.61 29.93
C LEU A 1051 7.58 16.25 29.45
N PRO A 1052 8.22 15.13 29.83
CA PRO A 1052 7.85 13.80 29.32
C PRO A 1052 6.45 13.35 29.77
N ASP A 1053 5.89 14.01 30.78
CA ASP A 1053 4.52 13.83 31.27
C ASP A 1053 3.46 14.51 30.38
N VAL A 1054 3.85 15.15 29.28
CA VAL A 1054 2.95 15.79 28.32
C VAL A 1054 3.08 15.12 26.95
N ASP A 1055 2.05 14.36 26.54
CA ASP A 1055 1.98 13.81 25.18
C ASP A 1055 1.59 14.92 24.19
N LEU A 1056 2.57 15.47 23.49
CA LEU A 1056 2.40 16.60 22.57
C LEU A 1056 1.55 16.28 21.32
N TYR A 1057 1.16 15.01 21.10
CA TYR A 1057 0.29 14.58 19.99
C TYR A 1057 -1.15 14.26 20.44
N HIS A 1058 -1.31 13.51 21.53
CA HIS A 1058 -2.61 13.08 22.03
C HIS A 1058 -3.22 14.02 23.08
N ASP A 1059 -2.39 14.71 23.88
CA ASP A 1059 -2.81 15.63 24.94
C ASP A 1059 -2.72 17.10 24.48
N LEU A 1060 -3.69 17.53 23.68
CA LEU A 1060 -3.75 18.92 23.19
C LEU A 1060 -4.02 19.95 24.30
N GLU A 1061 -4.63 19.52 25.41
CA GLU A 1061 -4.74 20.31 26.64
C GLU A 1061 -3.35 20.62 27.21
N GLY A 1062 -2.51 19.60 27.31
CA GLY A 1062 -1.14 19.72 27.77
C GLY A 1062 -0.29 20.58 26.85
N LEU A 1063 -0.39 20.37 25.54
CA LEU A 1063 0.27 21.22 24.55
C LEU A 1063 -0.17 22.69 24.68
N ALA A 1064 -1.47 22.95 24.84
CA ALA A 1064 -1.99 24.30 25.02
C ALA A 1064 -1.49 24.96 26.32
N ALA A 1065 -1.50 24.23 27.43
CA ALA A 1065 -0.96 24.69 28.70
C ALA A 1065 0.56 24.97 28.61
N LEU A 1066 1.31 24.15 27.89
CA LEU A 1066 2.75 24.32 27.69
C LEU A 1066 3.08 25.51 26.78
N CYS A 1067 2.32 25.69 25.69
CA CYS A 1067 2.42 26.90 24.86
C CYS A 1067 2.11 28.16 25.68
N ALA A 1068 1.10 28.11 26.54
CA ALA A 1068 0.73 29.23 27.41
C ALA A 1068 1.78 29.53 28.50
N ALA A 1069 2.57 28.54 28.89
CA ALA A 1069 3.70 28.72 29.80
C ALA A 1069 4.87 29.46 29.16
N CYS A 1070 4.99 29.44 27.83
CA CYS A 1070 6.06 30.10 27.07
C CYS A 1070 5.78 31.61 26.87
N ASP A 1071 6.85 32.41 26.77
CA ASP A 1071 6.78 33.84 26.45
C ASP A 1071 6.68 34.08 24.94
N LEU A 1072 7.25 33.17 24.14
CA LEU A 1072 7.23 33.15 22.67
C LEU A 1072 7.17 31.70 22.19
N VAL A 1073 6.49 31.45 21.07
CA VAL A 1073 6.53 30.17 20.36
C VAL A 1073 7.12 30.38 18.96
N ILE A 1074 8.12 29.59 18.56
CA ILE A 1074 8.71 29.63 17.23
C ILE A 1074 8.47 28.28 16.57
N THR A 1075 7.78 28.25 15.44
CA THR A 1075 7.34 26.98 14.87
C THR A 1075 7.19 27.02 13.35
N VAL A 1076 7.19 25.86 12.71
CA VAL A 1076 6.78 25.71 11.31
C VAL A 1076 5.25 25.72 11.19
N SER A 1077 4.71 25.80 9.98
CA SER A 1077 3.25 25.67 9.76
C SER A 1077 2.73 24.26 10.13
N ASN A 1078 2.37 24.07 11.39
CA ASN A 1078 1.79 22.84 11.95
C ASN A 1078 0.74 23.14 13.04
N VAL A 1079 0.26 22.13 13.76
CA VAL A 1079 -0.77 22.31 14.81
C VAL A 1079 -0.35 23.24 15.94
N THR A 1080 0.94 23.26 16.29
CA THR A 1080 1.51 24.10 17.35
C THR A 1080 1.39 25.58 17.00
N ALA A 1081 1.54 25.94 15.71
CA ALA A 1081 1.28 27.29 15.24
C ALA A 1081 -0.16 27.72 15.55
N HIS A 1082 -1.14 26.88 15.20
CA HIS A 1082 -2.55 27.17 15.45
C HIS A 1082 -2.87 27.26 16.95
N VAL A 1083 -2.34 26.34 17.78
CA VAL A 1083 -2.52 26.38 19.24
C VAL A 1083 -1.94 27.68 19.82
N ALA A 1084 -0.70 28.04 19.50
CA ALA A 1084 -0.05 29.23 20.04
C ALA A 1084 -0.77 30.52 19.63
N GLY A 1085 -1.14 30.64 18.35
CA GLY A 1085 -1.89 31.78 17.82
C GLY A 1085 -3.29 31.89 18.45
N ALA A 1086 -3.99 30.76 18.60
CA ALA A 1086 -5.32 30.72 19.19
C ALA A 1086 -5.32 31.02 20.70
N LEU A 1087 -4.24 30.70 21.42
CA LEU A 1087 -4.03 31.12 22.82
C LEU A 1087 -3.63 32.59 22.96
N GLY A 1088 -3.35 33.28 21.85
CA GLY A 1088 -2.92 34.66 21.89
C GLY A 1088 -1.46 34.88 22.26
N ARG A 1089 -0.66 33.82 22.18
CA ARG A 1089 0.75 33.90 22.53
C ARG A 1089 1.52 34.53 21.38
N PRO A 1090 2.54 35.36 21.66
CA PRO A 1090 3.50 35.75 20.64
C PRO A 1090 4.01 34.48 19.94
N ALA A 1091 3.86 34.42 18.62
CA ALA A 1091 4.23 33.25 17.84
C ALA A 1091 4.92 33.65 16.53
N TRP A 1092 6.03 33.01 16.19
CA TRP A 1092 6.75 33.21 14.94
C TRP A 1092 6.64 31.95 14.11
N VAL A 1093 6.06 32.07 12.91
CA VAL A 1093 5.78 30.92 12.05
C VAL A 1093 6.61 30.97 10.78
N LEU A 1094 7.36 29.90 10.56
CA LEU A 1094 8.16 29.68 9.36
C LEU A 1094 7.28 29.05 8.28
N VAL A 1095 7.12 29.75 7.15
CA VAL A 1095 6.20 29.39 6.08
C VAL A 1095 6.94 29.31 4.74
N PRO A 1096 6.74 28.24 3.94
CA PRO A 1096 7.31 28.16 2.60
C PRO A 1096 6.86 29.31 1.70
N ARG A 1097 7.61 29.57 0.63
CA ARG A 1097 7.27 30.64 -0.32
C ARG A 1097 6.05 30.27 -1.18
N ILE A 1098 6.08 29.05 -1.72
CA ILE A 1098 5.16 28.54 -2.73
C ILE A 1098 4.62 27.17 -2.28
N ASN A 1099 5.38 26.10 -2.52
CA ASN A 1099 4.95 24.74 -2.23
C ASN A 1099 4.90 24.48 -0.73
N GLY A 1100 3.78 23.94 -0.23
CA GLY A 1100 3.54 23.71 1.20
C GLY A 1100 3.10 24.94 2.01
N ARG A 1101 2.93 26.10 1.36
CA ARG A 1101 2.24 27.26 1.95
C ARG A 1101 0.73 27.03 1.92
N HIS A 1102 0.13 26.99 3.09
CA HIS A 1102 -1.33 26.98 3.22
C HIS A 1102 -1.91 28.37 2.97
N TRP A 1103 -3.09 28.43 2.34
CA TRP A 1103 -3.74 29.67 1.90
C TRP A 1103 -4.00 30.65 3.04
N TYR A 1104 -4.25 30.16 4.26
CA TYR A 1104 -4.56 30.96 5.44
C TYR A 1104 -3.35 31.73 6.01
N TRP A 1105 -2.14 31.49 5.50
CA TRP A 1105 -0.98 32.33 5.80
C TRP A 1105 -0.89 33.58 4.91
N PHE A 1106 -1.69 33.64 3.84
CA PHE A 1106 -1.73 34.69 2.83
C PHE A 1106 -0.39 34.99 2.13
N SER A 1107 -0.47 35.37 0.86
CA SER A 1107 0.73 35.75 0.12
C SER A 1107 1.14 37.19 0.41
N GLY A 1108 2.45 37.40 0.63
CA GLY A 1108 3.04 38.74 0.77
C GLY A 1108 2.88 39.40 2.14
N ARG A 1109 2.42 38.68 3.16
CA ARG A 1109 2.24 39.19 4.53
C ARG A 1109 3.35 38.75 5.49
N ARG A 1110 3.62 39.58 6.50
CA ARG A 1110 4.47 39.27 7.67
C ARG A 1110 3.66 39.06 8.95
N ASP A 1111 2.34 39.20 8.88
CA ASP A 1111 1.38 39.04 9.96
C ASP A 1111 0.31 38.02 9.58
N SER A 1112 -0.37 37.45 10.58
CA SER A 1112 -1.52 36.56 10.36
C SER A 1112 -2.83 37.27 10.71
N PRO A 1113 -3.73 37.50 9.73
CA PRO A 1113 -5.09 37.98 10.03
C PRO A 1113 -5.87 37.05 10.97
N TRP A 1114 -5.61 35.74 10.93
CA TRP A 1114 -6.24 34.78 11.84
C TRP A 1114 -5.70 34.89 13.28
N TYR A 1115 -4.43 35.26 13.43
CA TYR A 1115 -3.73 35.29 14.71
C TYR A 1115 -2.97 36.62 14.88
N PRO A 1116 -3.60 37.65 15.49
CA PRO A 1116 -2.98 38.96 15.64
C PRO A 1116 -1.66 38.97 16.44
N SER A 1117 -1.42 37.95 17.28
CA SER A 1117 -0.19 37.78 18.05
C SER A 1117 0.96 37.16 17.26
N MET A 1118 0.74 36.83 15.97
CA MET A 1118 1.66 36.01 15.19
C MET A 1118 2.40 36.82 14.11
N ARG A 1119 3.70 36.53 13.97
CA ARG A 1119 4.57 37.02 12.89
C ARG A 1119 4.93 35.87 11.96
N ILE A 1120 4.89 36.13 10.66
CA ILE A 1120 5.17 35.17 9.60
C ILE A 1120 6.55 35.46 9.02
N PHE A 1121 7.38 34.42 8.97
CA PHE A 1121 8.67 34.42 8.29
C PHE A 1121 8.57 33.55 7.04
N THR A 1122 8.62 34.19 5.88
CA THR A 1122 8.46 33.52 4.60
C THR A 1122 9.81 33.21 3.98
N GLN A 1123 9.96 31.99 3.49
CA GLN A 1123 11.10 31.58 2.67
C GLN A 1123 11.30 32.51 1.47
N GLN A 1124 12.52 33.02 1.29
CA GLN A 1124 12.86 33.89 0.15
C GLN A 1124 13.15 33.05 -1.10
N THR A 1125 13.98 32.03 -0.97
CA THR A 1125 14.34 31.13 -2.08
C THR A 1125 13.72 29.75 -1.82
N PRO A 1126 12.83 29.24 -2.70
CA PRO A 1126 12.23 27.92 -2.54
C PRO A 1126 13.26 26.84 -2.22
N GLY A 1127 13.03 26.06 -1.16
CA GLY A 1127 13.94 25.01 -0.68
C GLY A 1127 15.09 25.49 0.21
N SER A 1128 15.42 26.78 0.26
CA SER A 1128 16.44 27.33 1.15
C SER A 1128 15.83 27.97 2.39
N TRP A 1129 16.22 27.52 3.58
CA TRP A 1129 15.67 28.01 4.85
C TRP A 1129 16.66 28.78 5.72
N ARG A 1130 17.95 28.77 5.32
CA ARG A 1130 19.03 29.39 6.09
C ARG A 1130 18.79 30.87 6.36
N GLU A 1131 18.42 31.63 5.33
CA GLU A 1131 18.15 33.07 5.46
C GLU A 1131 17.01 33.37 6.43
N VAL A 1132 15.96 32.53 6.43
CA VAL A 1132 14.82 32.67 7.35
C VAL A 1132 15.26 32.38 8.78
N LEU A 1133 16.02 31.31 9.00
CA LEU A 1133 16.50 30.92 10.32
C LEU A 1133 17.49 31.94 10.88
N ASP A 1134 18.34 32.53 10.03
CA ASP A 1134 19.24 33.63 10.40
C ASP A 1134 18.45 34.90 10.77
N GLU A 1135 17.40 35.27 10.00
CA GLU A 1135 16.49 36.37 10.35
C GLU A 1135 15.81 36.11 11.70
N VAL A 1136 15.27 34.91 11.90
CA VAL A 1136 14.61 34.50 13.16
C VAL A 1136 15.57 34.55 14.35
N ALA A 1137 16.82 34.10 14.20
CA ALA A 1137 17.82 34.15 15.26
C ALA A 1137 18.17 35.61 15.64
N HIS A 1138 18.32 36.48 14.64
CA HIS A 1138 18.57 37.91 14.86
C HIS A 1138 17.41 38.58 15.60
N GLU A 1139 16.18 38.33 15.16
CA GLU A 1139 14.96 38.85 15.79
C GLU A 1139 14.80 38.31 17.21
N LEU A 1140 15.15 37.05 17.46
CA LEU A 1140 15.11 36.45 18.80
C LEU A 1140 16.09 37.15 19.75
N ALA A 1141 17.31 37.44 19.28
CA ALA A 1141 18.28 38.19 20.05
C ALA A 1141 17.78 39.60 20.41
N ALA A 1142 17.10 40.27 19.50
CA ALA A 1142 16.46 41.56 19.76
C ALA A 1142 15.28 41.45 20.75
N PHE A 1143 14.48 40.38 20.68
CA PHE A 1143 13.35 40.15 21.58
C PHE A 1143 13.76 39.92 23.04
N VAL A 1144 14.95 39.37 23.29
CA VAL A 1144 15.44 39.05 24.65
C VAL A 1144 16.46 40.04 25.22
N SER A 1145 16.94 40.97 24.39
CA SER A 1145 17.75 42.11 24.84
C SER A 1145 16.90 43.03 25.69
#